data_AF-A0A2T5JVW5-F1
#
_entry.id   AF-A0A2T5JVW5-F1
#
_cell.length_a   1.000
_cell.length_b   1.000
_cell.length_c   1.000
_cell.angle_alpha   90.00
_cell.angle_beta   90.00
_cell.angle_gamma   90.00
#
_symmetry.space_group_name_H-M   'P 1'
#
loop_
_entity.id
_entity.type
_entity.pdbx_description
1 polymer ?
#
loop_
_entity_poly.entity_id
_entity_poly.type
_entity_poly.pdbx_seq_one_letter_code
_entity_poly.pdbx_strand_id
1 'polypeptide(L)'
;MRSAPLDPTRPVRRAAAALVVALALLTGGFSASPALACDEDTARLVPRTILALHDGGREGAVRQTRLHRAAEMILNHMGYVLDYHDVAAGPPPPLLPAEVAATLSWFDAPLARDADFARWAASVERDCGGLRMIAFDHVGIRPELAYDGQRDAYLSRLGLRVSGGETALGVLSRTVAMDAAMIGHETPFDIEPGRHAALEAVPPARSLLRVEAAPGAPAFDLVVLGPRGAFADSSATLRHDARGGLSFWVLDPFAFFEAALGQPPAPVPDVTTEGGRRLFFSVVRPEGWLVAEPALRFGQETRIGSELLLDRLVAPYPDLPVSIGVLTGDLDATLAGPEAPRGRVAARALFALPQVRPGTAGHSLVRTWAFFDGYDPAREAQLLRELRGAADPGAAGLIGAAVRTLELALPLPAPVAAGRMAEAPRRYMRDPFDLWRETAGALAEVSELAGGRPAGFHLWTGDASPHADALASVAGAAGLGGGGGIYNRFAPALSNLSAYAVREGGQLQVYNALSGDEAYTGFWTTPEHGFHAFADTVRATGSPRRLRPFQLGFAASSALSFGTRTAVEAALGLARASPVLPVAAADYVRIVEGFHSARLRREGERAWRITNRGALQTLRVERAAGLALDLAASRGVLGAVREEDRLYIALNPSDPEPLVALAEDSAPLGMRGLDRPALVSSRFRVLDFEAGRCRIALRLQGWAPGVMDWQARPGTRFAIDVRRLGTSYAVGSAIADPEGRLSIQIPDPQGADLDVTLDGDC
;
A
#
# COMPACT_ATOMS: atom_id res chain seq x y z
N MET A 1 -58.91 -8.02 -21.22
CA MET A 1 -60.34 -7.66 -21.36
C MET A 1 -61.03 -7.75 -20.00
N ARG A 2 -61.69 -6.65 -19.60
CA ARG A 2 -62.83 -6.51 -18.66
C ARG A 2 -62.61 -6.66 -17.13
N SER A 3 -62.34 -5.51 -16.48
CA SER A 3 -63.15 -4.80 -15.46
C SER A 3 -63.95 -5.55 -14.36
N ALA A 4 -63.54 -5.33 -13.08
CA ALA A 4 -64.25 -4.85 -11.85
C ALA A 4 -65.72 -5.29 -11.54
N PRO A 5 -66.23 -5.32 -10.27
CA PRO A 5 -65.96 -4.36 -9.17
C PRO A 5 -66.02 -4.86 -7.69
N LEU A 6 -65.95 -3.86 -6.80
CA LEU A 6 -65.83 -3.77 -5.32
C LEU A 6 -67.12 -3.96 -4.48
N ASP A 7 -66.90 -4.41 -3.22
CA ASP A 7 -67.59 -4.12 -1.92
C ASP A 7 -69.09 -4.51 -1.76
N PRO A 8 -69.77 -4.48 -0.58
CA PRO A 8 -69.37 -4.20 0.82
C PRO A 8 -70.08 -5.03 1.94
N THR A 9 -69.45 -5.29 3.10
CA THR A 9 -70.14 -5.37 4.43
C THR A 9 -69.17 -5.31 5.63
N ARG A 10 -68.90 -4.08 6.16
CA ARG A 10 -69.17 -3.57 7.55
C ARG A 10 -69.03 -4.51 8.80
N PRO A 11 -68.90 -3.97 10.05
CA PRO A 11 -67.98 -2.95 10.60
C PRO A 11 -67.55 -3.20 12.10
N VAL A 12 -66.97 -2.16 12.73
CA VAL A 12 -66.94 -1.80 14.19
C VAL A 12 -65.72 -2.24 15.04
N ARG A 13 -64.79 -1.31 15.32
CA ARG A 13 -64.76 -0.49 16.57
C ARG A 13 -63.66 0.58 16.50
N ARG A 14 -64.09 1.84 16.48
CA ARG A 14 -63.34 3.04 16.87
C ARG A 14 -63.61 3.31 18.35
N ALA A 15 -62.61 3.71 19.13
CA ALA A 15 -62.64 4.92 19.96
C ALA A 15 -61.36 5.09 20.80
N ALA A 16 -60.93 6.36 20.87
CA ALA A 16 -60.13 7.02 21.91
C ALA A 16 -58.69 7.40 21.55
N ALA A 17 -58.58 8.43 20.68
CA ALA A 17 -57.56 9.47 20.80
C ALA A 17 -58.08 10.59 21.73
N ALA A 18 -57.16 11.40 22.26
CA ALA A 18 -57.38 12.69 22.93
C ALA A 18 -57.56 12.69 24.46
N LEU A 19 -56.47 12.41 25.17
CA LEU A 19 -56.05 13.16 26.36
C LEU A 19 -54.56 12.83 26.60
N VAL A 20 -53.75 13.77 27.13
CA VAL A 20 -52.29 13.71 27.42
C VAL A 20 -51.37 14.55 26.50
N VAL A 21 -51.88 15.28 25.51
CA VAL A 21 -51.09 16.34 24.81
C VAL A 21 -50.97 17.65 25.64
N ALA A 22 -51.50 17.71 26.87
CA ALA A 22 -51.50 18.93 27.69
C ALA A 22 -50.78 18.81 29.05
N LEU A 23 -49.91 17.81 29.24
CA LEU A 23 -49.14 17.67 30.50
C LEU A 23 -47.71 17.14 30.29
N ALA A 24 -47.04 17.54 29.20
CA ALA A 24 -45.61 17.26 28.98
C ALA A 24 -44.77 18.54 28.75
N LEU A 25 -45.36 19.72 29.03
CA LEU A 25 -44.70 21.04 28.91
C LEU A 25 -44.20 21.60 30.25
N LEU A 26 -44.24 20.84 31.35
CA LEU A 26 -43.92 21.37 32.69
C LEU A 26 -43.13 20.45 33.64
N THR A 27 -42.36 19.49 33.10
CA THR A 27 -41.26 18.89 33.87
C THR A 27 -40.04 18.77 32.99
N GLY A 28 -39.10 19.70 33.17
CA GLY A 28 -37.75 19.57 32.64
C GLY A 28 -37.14 18.26 33.15
N GLY A 29 -37.12 17.25 32.29
CA GLY A 29 -36.23 16.13 32.38
C GLY A 29 -35.18 16.34 31.32
N PHE A 30 -33.93 16.55 31.74
CA PHE A 30 -32.77 16.38 30.87
C PHE A 30 -32.94 15.04 30.13
N SER A 31 -33.25 15.09 28.83
CA SER A 31 -32.96 13.96 27.95
C SER A 31 -31.45 13.90 27.85
N ALA A 32 -30.81 13.24 28.81
CA ALA A 32 -29.51 12.67 28.57
C ALA A 32 -29.68 11.77 27.34
N SER A 33 -29.08 12.15 26.22
CA SER A 33 -28.86 11.23 25.12
C SER A 33 -28.32 9.94 25.73
N PRO A 34 -28.87 8.76 25.42
CA PRO A 34 -28.24 7.53 25.87
C PRO A 34 -26.86 7.52 25.22
N ALA A 35 -25.81 7.70 26.04
CA ALA A 35 -24.46 7.35 25.63
C ALA A 35 -24.57 5.93 25.08
N LEU A 36 -24.31 5.74 23.79
CA LEU A 36 -24.30 4.43 23.16
C LEU A 36 -23.25 3.60 23.92
N ALA A 37 -23.70 2.81 24.89
CA ALA A 37 -22.87 1.84 25.56
C ALA A 37 -22.33 0.91 24.47
N CYS A 38 -21.01 0.91 24.27
CA CYS A 38 -20.43 0.08 23.23
C CYS A 38 -20.73 -1.38 23.52
N ASP A 39 -21.36 -2.02 22.54
CA ASP A 39 -21.59 -3.45 22.53
C ASP A 39 -20.28 -4.18 22.82
N GLU A 40 -20.32 -5.24 23.63
CA GLU A 40 -19.12 -5.98 24.05
C GLU A 40 -18.36 -6.55 22.86
N ASP A 41 -19.07 -6.92 21.78
CA ASP A 41 -18.45 -7.39 20.54
C ASP A 41 -17.67 -6.30 19.82
N THR A 42 -18.21 -5.09 19.81
CA THR A 42 -17.60 -3.90 19.23
C THR A 42 -16.37 -3.46 20.05
N ALA A 43 -16.44 -3.55 21.38
CA ALA A 43 -15.30 -3.27 22.27
C ALA A 43 -14.12 -4.25 22.12
N ARG A 44 -14.35 -5.45 21.56
CA ARG A 44 -13.31 -6.44 21.28
C ARG A 44 -12.60 -6.22 19.95
N LEU A 45 -13.10 -5.36 19.06
CA LEU A 45 -12.46 -5.07 17.79
C LEU A 45 -11.17 -4.27 18.02
N VAL A 46 -10.12 -4.59 17.26
CA VAL A 46 -8.91 -3.76 17.21
C VAL A 46 -9.12 -2.70 16.11
N PRO A 47 -9.28 -1.42 16.45
CA PRO A 47 -9.50 -0.38 15.46
C PRO A 47 -8.23 -0.19 14.63
N ARG A 48 -8.39 -0.17 13.30
CA ARG A 48 -7.30 0.00 12.33
C ARG A 48 -7.49 1.19 11.41
N THR A 49 -8.67 1.79 11.41
CA THR A 49 -8.97 2.91 10.53
C THR A 49 -8.50 4.21 11.16
N ILE A 50 -7.76 5.03 10.41
CA ILE A 50 -7.47 6.42 10.74
C ILE A 50 -8.29 7.28 9.79
N LEU A 51 -9.12 8.15 10.35
CA LEU A 51 -9.84 9.14 9.56
C LEU A 51 -8.87 10.27 9.18
N ALA A 52 -8.49 10.31 7.92
CA ALA A 52 -7.54 11.25 7.33
C ALA A 52 -8.29 12.50 6.82
N LEU A 53 -8.07 13.64 7.45
CA LEU A 53 -8.79 14.88 7.19
C LEU A 53 -7.92 15.82 6.35
N HIS A 54 -8.38 16.14 5.14
CA HIS A 54 -7.72 17.08 4.23
C HIS A 54 -8.69 18.15 3.74
N ASP A 55 -8.16 19.27 3.28
CA ASP A 55 -8.92 20.35 2.64
C ASP A 55 -8.84 20.20 1.11
N GLY A 56 -9.90 19.69 0.49
CA GLY A 56 -10.02 19.50 -0.96
C GLY A 56 -9.98 20.81 -1.76
N GLY A 57 -10.18 21.96 -1.11
CA GLY A 57 -10.00 23.27 -1.72
C GLY A 57 -8.53 23.70 -1.84
N ARG A 58 -7.63 23.04 -1.12
CA ARG A 58 -6.18 23.34 -1.08
C ARG A 58 -5.32 22.21 -1.63
N GLU A 59 -5.69 20.97 -1.33
CA GLU A 59 -5.09 19.76 -1.90
C GLU A 59 -6.10 19.12 -2.86
N GLY A 60 -5.65 18.71 -4.05
CA GLY A 60 -6.53 18.12 -5.07
C GLY A 60 -6.97 16.69 -4.75
N ALA A 61 -6.70 15.76 -5.66
CA ALA A 61 -7.07 14.36 -5.45
C ALA A 61 -6.35 13.77 -4.22
N VAL A 62 -6.93 12.73 -3.59
CA VAL A 62 -6.35 12.03 -2.42
C VAL A 62 -4.86 11.71 -2.63
N ARG A 63 -4.49 11.27 -3.84
CA ARG A 63 -3.12 10.92 -4.24
C ARG A 63 -2.10 12.06 -4.08
N GLN A 64 -2.56 13.30 -4.11
CA GLN A 64 -1.75 14.52 -4.01
C GLN A 64 -1.67 15.05 -2.58
N THR A 65 -2.51 14.56 -1.67
CA THR A 65 -2.51 15.02 -0.27
C THR A 65 -1.18 14.66 0.41
N ARG A 66 -0.71 15.52 1.33
CA ARG A 66 0.45 15.21 2.17
C ARG A 66 0.24 13.95 3.01
N LEU A 67 -0.99 13.71 3.44
CA LEU A 67 -1.41 12.50 4.16
C LEU A 67 -1.06 11.23 3.35
N HIS A 68 -1.48 11.17 2.10
CA HIS A 68 -1.22 10.02 1.23
C HIS A 68 0.25 9.89 0.83
N ARG A 69 0.90 11.01 0.49
CA ARG A 69 2.28 11.02 -0.02
C ARG A 69 3.32 10.78 1.06
N ALA A 70 3.06 11.10 2.33
CA ALA A 70 4.05 11.00 3.40
C ALA A 70 3.64 10.09 4.56
N ALA A 71 2.44 10.27 5.13
CA ALA A 71 2.05 9.56 6.36
C ALA A 71 1.54 8.13 6.09
N GLU A 72 0.80 7.91 5.00
CA GLU A 72 0.07 6.66 4.80
C GLU A 72 0.98 5.42 4.72
N MET A 73 2.14 5.50 4.06
CA MET A 73 3.10 4.38 4.01
C MET A 73 3.52 3.92 5.40
N ILE A 74 3.78 4.87 6.29
CA ILE A 74 4.24 4.64 7.67
C ILE A 74 3.12 4.03 8.49
N LEU A 75 1.92 4.61 8.38
CA LEU A 75 0.73 4.12 9.06
C LEU A 75 0.30 2.73 8.56
N ASN A 76 0.42 2.47 7.25
CA ASN A 76 0.22 1.14 6.68
C ASN A 76 1.21 0.13 7.26
N HIS A 77 2.50 0.49 7.36
CA HIS A 77 3.50 -0.38 8.00
C HIS A 77 3.16 -0.65 9.47
N MET A 78 2.57 0.31 10.18
CA MET A 78 2.09 0.14 11.56
C MET A 78 0.76 -0.63 11.68
N GLY A 79 0.17 -1.03 10.56
CA GLY A 79 -1.07 -1.82 10.52
C GLY A 79 -2.35 -1.01 10.32
N TYR A 80 -2.27 0.31 10.20
CA TYR A 80 -3.43 1.18 10.00
C TYR A 80 -3.79 1.36 8.52
N VAL A 81 -5.06 1.62 8.26
CA VAL A 81 -5.59 2.02 6.95
C VAL A 81 -6.17 3.42 7.07
N LEU A 82 -6.03 4.24 6.02
CA LEU A 82 -6.61 5.58 6.02
C LEU A 82 -7.95 5.57 5.31
N ASP A 83 -8.90 6.28 5.90
CA ASP A 83 -10.17 6.65 5.28
C ASP A 83 -10.20 8.16 5.13
N TYR A 84 -10.36 8.65 3.91
CA TYR A 84 -10.16 10.06 3.59
C TYR A 84 -11.48 10.83 3.65
N HIS A 85 -11.46 11.98 4.30
CA HIS A 85 -12.58 12.91 4.32
C HIS A 85 -12.14 14.31 3.94
N ASP A 86 -12.78 14.85 2.90
CA ASP A 86 -12.61 16.24 2.48
C ASP A 86 -13.47 17.16 3.37
N VAL A 87 -12.81 17.97 4.20
CA VAL A 87 -13.51 18.91 5.10
C VAL A 87 -14.12 20.11 4.36
N ALA A 88 -13.71 20.38 3.11
CA ALA A 88 -14.33 21.41 2.27
C ALA A 88 -15.74 20.99 1.81
N ALA A 89 -15.97 19.69 1.62
CA ALA A 89 -17.27 19.13 1.28
C ALA A 89 -18.27 19.13 2.46
N GLY A 90 -17.78 19.22 3.70
CA GLY A 90 -18.61 19.29 4.91
C GLY A 90 -17.90 18.74 6.15
N PRO A 91 -18.54 18.83 7.34
CA PRO A 91 -17.98 18.23 8.55
C PRO A 91 -17.88 16.71 8.39
N PRO A 92 -16.88 16.06 9.04
CA PRO A 92 -16.75 14.62 9.00
C PRO A 92 -17.97 13.90 9.59
N PRO A 93 -18.24 12.64 9.17
CA PRO A 93 -19.35 11.86 9.70
C PRO A 93 -19.18 11.58 11.20
N PRO A 94 -20.26 11.21 11.92
CA PRO A 94 -20.16 10.70 13.28
C PRO A 94 -19.22 9.49 13.33
N LEU A 95 -18.31 9.49 14.31
CA LEU A 95 -17.30 8.44 14.44
C LEU A 95 -17.79 7.34 15.36
N LEU A 96 -17.54 6.09 14.97
CA LEU A 96 -17.70 4.93 15.83
C LEU A 96 -16.34 4.60 16.47
N PRO A 97 -16.17 4.81 17.80
CA PRO A 97 -14.87 4.67 18.47
C PRO A 97 -14.22 3.28 18.35
N ALA A 98 -15.02 2.25 18.13
CA ALA A 98 -14.53 0.89 17.96
C ALA A 98 -13.99 0.57 16.56
N GLU A 99 -14.31 1.38 15.55
CA GLU A 99 -13.86 1.19 14.17
C GLU A 99 -12.70 2.13 13.82
N VAL A 100 -12.71 3.33 14.40
CA VAL A 100 -11.72 4.39 14.12
C VAL A 100 -10.75 4.52 15.28
N ALA A 101 -9.46 4.30 15.00
CA ALA A 101 -8.39 4.39 15.99
C ALA A 101 -8.03 5.84 16.33
N ALA A 102 -8.03 6.71 15.31
CA ALA A 102 -7.66 8.11 15.44
C ALA A 102 -8.17 8.96 14.27
N THR A 103 -8.16 10.27 14.45
CA THR A 103 -8.22 11.25 13.36
C THR A 103 -6.84 11.82 13.12
N LEU A 104 -6.45 11.98 11.85
CA LEU A 104 -5.22 12.66 11.46
C LEU A 104 -5.56 13.78 10.48
N SER A 105 -5.38 15.03 10.89
CA SER A 105 -5.52 16.18 10.00
C SER A 105 -4.15 16.71 9.57
N TRP A 106 -4.03 17.10 8.30
CA TRP A 106 -2.85 17.79 7.79
C TRP A 106 -3.30 19.01 6.98
N PHE A 107 -3.21 20.19 7.59
CA PHE A 107 -3.66 21.44 6.99
C PHE A 107 -2.49 22.43 6.95
N ASP A 108 -2.32 23.18 5.86
CA ASP A 108 -1.32 24.25 5.74
C ASP A 108 -1.82 25.62 6.22
N ALA A 109 -3.12 25.74 6.54
CA ALA A 109 -3.73 27.00 6.94
C ALA A 109 -5.03 26.75 7.74
N PRO A 110 -5.63 27.79 8.34
CA PRO A 110 -7.00 27.69 8.84
C PRO A 110 -7.99 27.33 7.73
N LEU A 111 -8.99 26.51 8.06
CA LEU A 111 -10.03 26.10 7.13
C LEU A 111 -10.99 27.26 6.83
N ALA A 112 -11.53 27.31 5.62
CA ALA A 112 -12.56 28.29 5.25
C ALA A 112 -13.82 28.19 6.14
N ARG A 113 -14.15 26.97 6.58
CA ARG A 113 -15.26 26.65 7.49
C ARG A 113 -14.76 26.21 8.87
N ASP A 114 -13.78 26.91 9.41
CA ASP A 114 -13.14 26.59 10.69
C ASP A 114 -14.11 26.50 11.88
N ALA A 115 -15.17 27.30 11.94
CA ALA A 115 -16.18 27.20 13.00
C ALA A 115 -16.98 25.89 12.95
N ASP A 116 -17.27 25.38 11.75
CA ASP A 116 -17.95 24.08 11.57
C ASP A 116 -17.03 22.94 12.01
N PHE A 117 -15.76 23.03 11.62
CA PHE A 117 -14.73 22.08 12.03
C PHE A 117 -14.49 22.10 13.55
N ALA A 118 -14.39 23.29 14.17
CA ALA A 118 -14.23 23.45 15.61
C ALA A 118 -15.38 22.82 16.38
N ARG A 119 -16.63 23.02 15.92
CA ARG A 119 -17.82 22.39 16.51
C ARG A 119 -17.77 20.88 16.39
N TRP A 120 -17.44 20.36 15.20
CA TRP A 120 -17.30 18.92 15.00
C TRP A 120 -16.20 18.34 15.89
N ALA A 121 -14.99 18.89 15.86
CA ALA A 121 -13.85 18.42 16.65
C ALA A 121 -14.12 18.50 18.16
N ALA A 122 -14.86 19.52 18.59
CA ALA A 122 -15.32 19.65 19.98
C ALA A 122 -16.42 18.62 20.34
N SER A 123 -17.23 18.19 19.37
CA SER A 123 -18.33 17.24 19.56
C SER A 123 -17.90 15.77 19.61
N VAL A 124 -16.70 15.44 19.12
CA VAL A 124 -16.17 14.08 19.15
C VAL A 124 -16.12 13.59 20.61
N GLU A 125 -17.12 12.79 21.00
CA GLU A 125 -17.43 12.45 22.40
C GLU A 125 -16.38 11.56 23.06
N ARG A 126 -16.46 11.48 24.39
CA ARG A 126 -15.51 10.80 25.27
C ARG A 126 -15.73 9.28 25.39
N ASP A 127 -16.83 8.76 24.85
CA ASP A 127 -17.31 7.45 25.30
C ASP A 127 -16.83 6.31 24.41
N CYS A 128 -16.48 5.20 25.07
CA CYS A 128 -15.86 3.99 24.54
C CYS A 128 -14.36 4.01 24.21
N GLY A 129 -13.55 4.75 24.97
CA GLY A 129 -12.14 4.35 25.17
C GLY A 129 -11.06 5.20 24.52
N GLY A 130 -11.35 6.42 24.07
CA GLY A 130 -10.30 7.40 23.77
C GLY A 130 -9.77 7.38 22.35
N LEU A 131 -10.64 7.73 21.39
CA LEU A 131 -10.24 8.20 20.07
C LEU A 131 -9.16 9.29 20.21
N ARG A 132 -8.09 9.15 19.44
CA ARG A 132 -6.94 10.07 19.47
C ARG A 132 -7.01 11.05 18.31
N MET A 133 -6.61 12.29 18.54
CA MET A 133 -6.57 13.32 17.49
C MET A 133 -5.14 13.78 17.23
N ILE A 134 -4.72 13.75 15.98
CA ILE A 134 -3.39 14.20 15.55
C ILE A 134 -3.57 15.33 14.54
N ALA A 135 -2.87 16.44 14.75
CA ALA A 135 -2.87 17.57 13.85
C ALA A 135 -1.45 17.89 13.38
N PHE A 136 -1.26 17.93 12.07
CA PHE A 136 -0.02 18.33 11.41
C PHE A 136 -0.16 19.67 10.69
N ASP A 137 0.92 20.43 10.77
CA ASP A 137 1.16 21.78 10.27
C ASP A 137 0.25 22.83 10.91
N HIS A 138 -1.07 22.65 10.82
CA HIS A 138 -2.05 23.58 11.32
C HIS A 138 -3.24 22.85 11.97
N VAL A 139 -3.80 23.43 13.04
CA VAL A 139 -4.94 22.85 13.79
C VAL A 139 -6.29 22.98 13.09
N GLY A 140 -6.32 23.59 11.90
CA GLY A 140 -7.52 23.80 11.08
C GLY A 140 -8.44 24.97 11.49
N ILE A 141 -8.14 25.63 12.61
CA ILE A 141 -8.93 26.76 13.13
C ILE A 141 -8.03 27.97 13.40
N ARG A 142 -8.57 29.19 13.39
CA ARG A 142 -7.85 30.40 13.83
C ARG A 142 -7.82 30.45 15.37
N PRO A 143 -6.69 30.16 16.03
CA PRO A 143 -6.68 29.99 17.49
C PRO A 143 -7.02 31.29 18.25
N GLU A 144 -6.78 32.45 17.63
CA GLU A 144 -7.11 33.77 18.15
C GLU A 144 -8.62 34.05 18.21
N LEU A 145 -9.44 33.36 17.42
CA LEU A 145 -10.88 33.56 17.40
C LEU A 145 -11.56 32.79 18.53
N ALA A 146 -12.59 33.39 19.12
CA ALA A 146 -13.47 32.72 20.07
C ALA A 146 -14.58 31.99 19.32
N TYR A 147 -14.70 30.68 19.57
CA TYR A 147 -15.77 29.82 19.04
C TYR A 147 -16.52 29.24 20.24
N ASP A 148 -17.29 30.04 20.98
CA ASP A 148 -18.20 29.63 22.08
C ASP A 148 -17.72 28.44 22.96
N GLY A 149 -16.43 28.41 23.32
CA GLY A 149 -15.79 27.33 24.11
C GLY A 149 -15.39 26.06 23.32
N GLN A 150 -15.84 25.88 22.08
CA GLN A 150 -15.47 24.73 21.23
C GLN A 150 -13.97 24.70 20.89
N ARG A 151 -13.34 25.85 20.68
CA ARG A 151 -11.88 25.95 20.48
C ARG A 151 -11.12 25.30 21.62
N ASP A 152 -11.39 25.73 22.85
CA ASP A 152 -10.66 25.26 24.02
C ASP A 152 -10.94 23.77 24.28
N ALA A 153 -12.18 23.32 24.01
CA ALA A 153 -12.53 21.90 24.05
C ALA A 153 -11.78 21.06 23.01
N TYR A 154 -11.54 21.57 21.81
CA TYR A 154 -10.75 20.89 20.78
C TYR A 154 -9.25 20.91 21.11
N LEU A 155 -8.67 22.08 21.36
CA LEU A 155 -7.23 22.20 21.64
C LEU A 155 -6.80 21.42 22.89
N SER A 156 -7.62 21.40 23.93
CA SER A 156 -7.34 20.60 25.13
C SER A 156 -7.26 19.10 24.86
N ARG A 157 -7.92 18.57 23.81
CA ARG A 157 -7.77 17.16 23.39
C ARG A 157 -6.40 16.88 22.80
N LEU A 158 -5.84 17.84 22.06
CA LEU A 158 -4.46 17.81 21.57
C LEU A 158 -3.43 18.05 22.69
N GLY A 159 -3.88 18.35 23.91
CA GLY A 159 -3.01 18.72 25.02
C GLY A 159 -2.51 20.17 24.94
N LEU A 160 -3.26 21.04 24.26
CA LEU A 160 -2.87 22.40 23.94
C LEU A 160 -3.78 23.44 24.58
N ARG A 161 -3.23 24.62 24.83
CA ARG A 161 -3.99 25.87 25.05
C ARG A 161 -3.41 26.97 24.18
N VAL A 162 -4.23 27.97 23.87
CA VAL A 162 -3.77 29.19 23.22
C VAL A 162 -2.95 30.00 24.23
N SER A 163 -1.75 30.44 23.83
CA SER A 163 -0.92 31.36 24.61
C SER A 163 -0.77 32.73 23.95
N GLY A 164 -1.02 32.82 22.65
CA GLY A 164 -1.07 34.04 21.87
C GLY A 164 -1.78 33.82 20.53
N GLY A 165 -1.74 34.82 19.65
CA GLY A 165 -2.20 34.66 18.26
C GLY A 165 -1.10 34.07 17.36
N GLU A 166 -1.21 34.35 16.06
CA GLU A 166 -0.13 34.06 15.11
C GLU A 166 1.12 34.90 15.40
N THR A 167 2.22 34.20 15.68
CA THR A 167 3.53 34.77 15.99
C THR A 167 4.49 34.53 14.83
N ALA A 168 5.21 35.58 14.41
CA ALA A 168 6.18 35.48 13.32
C ALA A 168 7.49 34.87 13.82
N LEU A 169 7.93 33.79 13.18
CA LEU A 169 9.25 33.20 13.35
C LEU A 169 10.17 33.62 12.19
N GLY A 170 11.45 33.80 12.49
CA GLY A 170 12.45 34.23 11.52
C GLY A 170 13.86 34.27 12.12
N VAL A 171 14.72 35.16 11.61
CA VAL A 171 16.16 35.19 11.92
C VAL A 171 16.48 35.37 13.41
N LEU A 172 15.60 36.03 14.17
CA LEU A 172 15.80 36.25 15.61
C LEU A 172 15.27 35.11 16.47
N SER A 173 14.55 34.16 15.89
CA SER A 173 13.90 33.08 16.62
C SER A 173 14.91 32.06 17.13
N ARG A 174 14.61 31.47 18.28
CA ARG A 174 15.50 30.53 18.95
C ARG A 174 14.75 29.30 19.44
N THR A 175 15.38 28.15 19.30
CA THR A 175 14.95 26.91 19.95
C THR A 175 15.25 27.01 21.43
N VAL A 176 14.21 26.91 22.26
CA VAL A 176 14.29 26.93 23.72
C VAL A 176 14.51 25.52 24.26
N ALA A 177 13.79 24.54 23.71
CA ALA A 177 13.91 23.13 24.07
C ALA A 177 13.58 22.26 22.86
N MET A 178 14.28 21.13 22.73
CA MET A 178 14.07 20.17 21.65
C MET A 178 14.40 18.75 22.13
N ASP A 179 13.48 17.83 21.92
CA ASP A 179 13.69 16.39 22.10
C ASP A 179 14.44 15.84 20.88
N ALA A 180 15.77 15.75 21.00
CA ALA A 180 16.64 15.27 19.93
C ALA A 180 16.45 13.77 19.59
N ALA A 181 15.69 13.00 20.36
CA ALA A 181 15.34 11.62 20.02
C ALA A 181 14.16 11.54 19.04
N MET A 182 13.31 12.58 18.98
CA MET A 182 12.19 12.65 18.06
C MET A 182 12.36 13.69 16.95
N ILE A 183 13.18 14.73 17.15
CA ILE A 183 13.35 15.84 16.21
C ILE A 183 14.76 15.80 15.62
N GLY A 184 14.87 16.00 14.31
CA GLY A 184 16.13 15.90 13.57
C GLY A 184 16.34 14.57 12.84
N HIS A 185 15.27 13.87 12.44
CA HIS A 185 15.32 12.47 11.99
C HIS A 185 16.04 12.24 10.66
N GLU A 186 15.48 12.70 9.53
CA GLU A 186 16.11 12.58 8.20
C GLU A 186 16.87 13.86 7.82
N THR A 187 16.60 14.95 8.52
CA THR A 187 17.22 16.26 8.35
C THR A 187 17.40 16.92 9.71
N PRO A 188 18.44 17.76 9.88
CA PRO A 188 18.51 18.71 10.98
C PRO A 188 17.25 19.57 11.07
N PHE A 189 16.81 19.85 12.30
CA PHE A 189 15.77 20.81 12.56
C PHE A 189 16.28 22.23 12.34
N ASP A 190 15.52 23.00 11.57
CA ASP A 190 15.64 24.44 11.42
C ASP A 190 14.24 25.03 11.53
N ILE A 191 14.13 26.22 12.15
CA ILE A 191 12.84 26.90 12.28
C ILE A 191 12.39 27.37 10.90
N GLU A 192 11.19 26.98 10.47
CA GLU A 192 10.59 27.49 9.24
C GLU A 192 10.20 28.97 9.46
N PRO A 193 10.69 29.92 8.65
CA PRO A 193 10.25 31.30 8.75
C PRO A 193 8.79 31.43 8.32
N GLY A 194 7.98 32.09 9.12
CA GLY A 194 6.54 32.14 8.84
C GLY A 194 5.74 32.64 10.02
N ARG A 195 4.41 32.58 9.88
CA ARG A 195 3.49 32.83 10.99
C ARG A 195 3.03 31.49 11.55
N HIS A 196 3.23 31.31 12.85
CA HIS A 196 2.91 30.07 13.56
C HIS A 196 1.94 30.38 14.69
N ALA A 197 1.04 29.44 14.98
CA ALA A 197 0.13 29.58 16.11
C ALA A 197 0.91 29.51 17.44
N ALA A 198 0.76 30.52 18.29
CA ALA A 198 1.32 30.48 19.64
C ALA A 198 0.47 29.57 20.54
N LEU A 199 0.88 28.30 20.61
CA LEU A 199 0.24 27.23 21.37
C LEU A 199 1.16 26.79 22.50
N GLU A 200 0.59 26.38 23.63
CA GLU A 200 1.35 25.84 24.75
C GLU A 200 0.81 24.48 25.18
N ALA A 201 1.71 23.55 25.47
CA ALA A 201 1.41 22.27 26.07
C ALA A 201 0.82 22.45 27.47
N VAL A 202 -0.24 21.70 27.77
CA VAL A 202 -0.90 21.69 29.07
C VAL A 202 -0.64 20.34 29.75
N PRO A 203 -0.05 20.29 30.96
CA PRO A 203 0.15 19.04 31.68
C PRO A 203 -1.15 18.21 31.77
N PRO A 204 -1.08 16.88 31.56
CA PRO A 204 0.11 16.04 31.45
C PRO A 204 0.71 15.92 30.04
N ALA A 205 0.33 16.77 29.07
CA ALA A 205 0.97 16.79 27.75
C ALA A 205 2.44 17.22 27.85
N ARG A 206 3.28 16.65 26.99
CA ARG A 206 4.72 16.88 26.93
C ARG A 206 5.06 17.73 25.70
N SER A 207 5.74 18.85 25.92
CA SER A 207 6.39 19.60 24.84
C SER A 207 7.63 18.86 24.36
N LEU A 208 7.73 18.66 23.05
CA LEU A 208 8.90 18.06 22.39
C LEU A 208 9.75 19.10 21.67
N LEU A 209 9.15 20.22 21.27
CA LEU A 209 9.85 21.30 20.60
C LEU A 209 9.23 22.64 21.01
N ARG A 210 10.04 23.51 21.57
CA ARG A 210 9.65 24.83 22.07
C ARG A 210 10.56 25.90 21.51
N VAL A 211 9.98 27.00 21.05
CA VAL A 211 10.68 28.13 20.42
C VAL A 211 10.27 29.46 21.03
N GLU A 212 11.12 30.48 20.88
CA GLU A 212 10.80 31.89 21.11
C GLU A 212 11.02 32.67 19.80
N ALA A 213 10.15 33.66 19.54
CA ALA A 213 10.22 34.46 18.31
C ALA A 213 11.44 35.38 18.24
N ALA A 214 11.87 35.87 19.40
CA ALA A 214 13.06 36.67 19.62
C ALA A 214 13.53 36.45 21.07
N PRO A 215 14.79 36.78 21.42
CA PRO A 215 15.30 36.59 22.77
C PRO A 215 14.43 37.29 23.82
N GLY A 216 13.86 36.53 24.75
CA GLY A 216 13.00 37.04 25.82
C GLY A 216 11.53 37.24 25.44
N ALA A 217 11.14 36.88 24.21
CA ALA A 217 9.74 36.77 23.83
C ALA A 217 9.08 35.56 24.53
N PRO A 218 7.75 35.56 24.72
CA PRO A 218 7.05 34.38 25.23
C PRO A 218 7.31 33.16 24.36
N ALA A 219 7.76 32.06 24.97
CA ALA A 219 8.06 30.83 24.27
C ALA A 219 6.80 29.97 24.10
N PHE A 220 6.63 29.37 22.92
CA PHE A 220 5.49 28.53 22.56
C PHE A 220 5.95 27.21 21.93
N ASP A 221 5.06 26.22 21.92
CA ASP A 221 5.35 24.85 21.52
C ASP A 221 4.97 24.59 20.06
N LEU A 222 5.92 24.01 19.32
CA LEU A 222 5.72 23.58 17.93
C LEU A 222 5.38 22.09 17.84
N VAL A 223 5.81 21.28 18.81
CA VAL A 223 5.48 19.85 18.85
C VAL A 223 5.06 19.46 20.25
N VAL A 224 3.88 18.85 20.37
CA VAL A 224 3.28 18.44 21.63
C VAL A 224 2.72 17.04 21.53
N LEU A 225 3.00 16.22 22.54
CA LEU A 225 2.39 14.91 22.75
C LEU A 225 1.49 14.94 23.99
N GLY A 226 0.19 14.85 23.79
CA GLY A 226 -0.80 14.68 24.83
C GLY A 226 -1.22 13.21 25.03
N PRO A 227 -1.94 12.89 26.13
CA PRO A 227 -2.42 11.52 26.37
C PRO A 227 -3.41 11.00 25.32
N ARG A 228 -4.15 11.90 24.66
CA ARG A 228 -5.21 11.59 23.69
C ARG A 228 -5.13 12.42 22.41
N GLY A 229 -4.01 13.10 22.20
CA GLY A 229 -3.80 13.82 20.96
C GLY A 229 -2.38 14.33 20.84
N ALA A 230 -2.04 14.81 19.65
CA ALA A 230 -0.72 15.30 19.34
C ALA A 230 -0.79 16.40 18.29
N PHE A 231 0.19 17.29 18.34
CA PHE A 231 0.34 18.37 17.37
C PHE A 231 1.80 18.46 16.94
N ALA A 232 2.03 18.66 15.65
CA ALA A 232 3.33 19.04 15.10
C ALA A 232 3.14 20.14 14.05
N ASP A 233 3.75 21.29 14.29
CA ASP A 233 3.83 22.44 13.39
C ASP A 233 4.65 22.13 12.11
N SER A 234 4.44 22.92 11.05
CA SER A 234 5.10 22.73 9.76
C SER A 234 6.63 22.75 9.85
N SER A 235 7.19 23.50 10.80
CA SER A 235 8.63 23.53 11.06
C SER A 235 9.20 22.16 11.46
N ALA A 236 8.37 21.25 11.95
CA ALA A 236 8.78 19.97 12.51
C ALA A 236 8.25 18.75 11.74
N THR A 237 7.40 18.91 10.71
CA THR A 237 6.85 17.77 9.96
C THR A 237 7.77 17.37 8.81
N LEU A 238 7.67 18.05 7.66
CA LEU A 238 8.41 17.75 6.44
C LEU A 238 9.23 18.96 6.00
N ARG A 239 10.47 18.69 5.58
CA ARG A 239 11.31 19.68 4.91
C ARG A 239 11.56 19.28 3.47
N HIS A 240 11.26 20.19 2.55
CA HIS A 240 11.54 19.98 1.14
C HIS A 240 13.00 20.29 0.81
N ASP A 241 13.61 19.50 -0.07
CA ASP A 241 14.92 19.84 -0.62
C ASP A 241 14.84 21.10 -1.50
N ALA A 242 15.98 21.75 -1.75
CA ALA A 242 16.01 23.02 -2.50
C ALA A 242 15.45 22.90 -3.94
N ARG A 243 15.38 21.69 -4.49
CA ARG A 243 14.81 21.42 -5.82
C ARG A 243 13.35 20.95 -5.77
N GLY A 244 12.77 20.76 -4.58
CA GLY A 244 11.41 20.27 -4.35
C GLY A 244 11.18 18.80 -4.76
N GLY A 245 12.23 18.03 -5.05
CA GLY A 245 12.16 16.65 -5.49
C GLY A 245 12.07 15.62 -4.35
N LEU A 246 12.52 15.97 -3.14
CA LEU A 246 12.41 15.11 -1.96
C LEU A 246 11.86 15.89 -0.77
N SER A 247 11.08 15.20 0.06
CA SER A 247 10.62 15.67 1.36
C SER A 247 11.27 14.82 2.44
N PHE A 248 11.84 15.43 3.45
CA PHE A 248 12.50 14.72 4.55
C PHE A 248 11.71 14.95 5.83
N TRP A 249 11.48 13.87 6.58
CA TRP A 249 10.89 13.94 7.90
C TRP A 249 11.86 14.62 8.87
N VAL A 250 11.43 15.74 9.43
CA VAL A 250 12.16 16.42 10.51
C VAL A 250 11.89 15.71 11.83
N LEU A 251 10.64 15.36 12.09
CA LEU A 251 10.19 14.50 13.19
C LEU A 251 10.33 13.01 12.82
N ASP A 252 10.79 12.14 13.73
CA ASP A 252 10.74 10.69 13.54
C ASP A 252 9.28 10.23 13.49
N PRO A 253 8.79 9.84 12.32
CA PRO A 253 7.37 9.57 12.15
C PRO A 253 6.94 8.27 12.83
N PHE A 254 7.82 7.26 12.91
CA PHE A 254 7.50 6.00 13.59
C PHE A 254 7.38 6.23 15.09
N ALA A 255 8.37 6.91 15.69
CA ALA A 255 8.37 7.20 17.12
C ALA A 255 7.20 8.13 17.51
N PHE A 256 6.91 9.14 16.69
CA PHE A 256 5.81 10.05 16.95
C PHE A 256 4.45 9.37 16.84
N PHE A 257 4.18 8.61 15.75
CA PHE A 257 2.89 7.94 15.62
C PHE A 257 2.71 6.85 16.69
N GLU A 258 3.75 6.12 17.09
CA GLU A 258 3.66 5.18 18.22
C GLU A 258 3.34 5.92 19.53
N ALA A 259 3.93 7.08 19.79
CA ALA A 259 3.61 7.85 20.99
C ALA A 259 2.20 8.46 20.94
N ALA A 260 1.80 8.99 19.77
CA ALA A 260 0.54 9.67 19.58
C ALA A 260 -0.66 8.71 19.56
N LEU A 261 -0.53 7.56 18.87
CA LEU A 261 -1.57 6.53 18.73
C LEU A 261 -1.56 5.50 19.87
N GLY A 262 -0.45 5.43 20.62
CA GLY A 262 -0.16 4.29 21.50
C GLY A 262 0.48 3.14 20.72
N GLN A 263 0.61 1.98 21.37
CA GLN A 263 1.23 0.81 20.72
C GLN A 263 0.47 0.46 19.43
N PRO A 264 1.18 0.03 18.36
CA PRO A 264 0.53 -0.46 17.15
C PRO A 264 -0.52 -1.53 17.45
N PRO A 265 -1.55 -1.70 16.60
CA PRO A 265 -2.49 -2.80 16.72
C PRO A 265 -1.70 -4.12 16.72
N ALA A 266 -1.57 -4.75 17.87
CA ALA A 266 -0.88 -6.02 18.00
C ALA A 266 -1.91 -7.16 17.84
N PRO A 267 -1.65 -8.16 16.99
CA PRO A 267 -0.59 -8.21 15.96
C PRO A 267 -0.92 -7.39 14.70
N VAL A 268 0.10 -7.02 13.91
CA VAL A 268 0.01 -6.19 12.70
C VAL A 268 -0.06 -7.07 11.43
N PRO A 269 -1.10 -6.95 10.59
CA PRO A 269 -1.09 -7.50 9.22
C PRO A 269 0.14 -7.08 8.39
N ASP A 270 0.91 -8.04 7.85
CA ASP A 270 2.16 -7.76 7.12
C ASP A 270 2.08 -8.15 5.63
N VAL A 271 2.31 -7.17 4.75
CA VAL A 271 2.30 -7.36 3.29
C VAL A 271 3.67 -7.63 2.68
N THR A 272 4.72 -7.71 3.50
CA THR A 272 6.11 -7.79 3.05
C THR A 272 6.69 -9.20 3.16
N THR A 273 5.98 -10.08 3.87
CA THR A 273 6.46 -11.38 4.32
C THR A 273 5.40 -12.45 4.07
N GLU A 274 5.83 -13.64 3.66
CA GLU A 274 5.03 -14.87 3.71
C GLU A 274 5.98 -16.02 4.09
N GLY A 275 5.49 -16.99 4.88
CA GLY A 275 6.29 -18.14 5.28
C GLY A 275 7.63 -17.77 5.94
N GLY A 276 7.68 -16.68 6.72
CA GLY A 276 8.89 -16.22 7.41
C GLY A 276 9.95 -15.57 6.51
N ARG A 277 9.71 -15.38 5.21
CA ARG A 277 10.67 -14.78 4.27
C ARG A 277 10.10 -13.53 3.60
N ARG A 278 10.99 -12.61 3.22
CA ARG A 278 10.59 -11.41 2.47
C ARG A 278 10.04 -11.84 1.11
N LEU A 279 8.92 -11.26 0.69
CA LEU A 279 8.37 -11.54 -0.63
C LEU A 279 9.30 -11.03 -1.73
N PHE A 280 9.44 -11.81 -2.80
CA PHE A 280 9.99 -11.36 -4.08
C PHE A 280 8.93 -11.50 -5.17
N PHE A 281 8.81 -10.50 -6.03
CA PHE A 281 8.07 -10.61 -7.28
C PHE A 281 8.66 -9.67 -8.33
N SER A 282 8.42 -9.95 -9.61
CA SER A 282 8.87 -9.09 -10.68
C SER A 282 7.77 -8.80 -11.70
N VAL A 283 7.86 -7.60 -12.29
CA VAL A 283 6.88 -7.09 -13.26
C VAL A 283 7.63 -6.52 -14.47
N VAL A 284 7.17 -6.90 -15.66
CA VAL A 284 7.68 -6.35 -16.92
C VAL A 284 6.61 -5.50 -17.57
N ARG A 285 6.96 -4.26 -17.88
CA ARG A 285 6.11 -3.30 -18.59
C ARG A 285 6.31 -3.38 -20.12
N PRO A 286 5.34 -2.90 -20.93
CA PRO A 286 5.38 -3.08 -22.39
C PRO A 286 6.32 -2.12 -23.12
N GLU A 287 6.89 -1.10 -22.48
CA GLU A 287 7.75 -0.13 -23.17
C GLU A 287 8.95 -0.83 -23.81
N GLY A 288 9.19 -0.54 -25.10
CA GLY A 288 10.27 -1.16 -25.86
C GLY A 288 9.95 -2.52 -26.49
N TRP A 289 8.72 -3.06 -26.36
CA TRP A 289 8.36 -4.40 -26.84
C TRP A 289 8.75 -4.69 -28.29
N LEU A 290 8.51 -3.71 -29.17
CA LEU A 290 8.76 -3.78 -30.62
C LEU A 290 9.99 -2.98 -31.07
N VAL A 291 10.75 -2.39 -30.15
CA VAL A 291 11.92 -1.59 -30.51
C VAL A 291 13.03 -2.53 -30.94
N ALA A 292 13.55 -2.34 -32.16
CA ALA A 292 14.67 -3.11 -32.69
C ALA A 292 16.00 -2.58 -32.16
N GLU A 293 16.95 -3.49 -31.92
CA GLU A 293 18.35 -3.14 -31.72
C GLU A 293 18.89 -2.40 -32.95
N PRO A 294 19.76 -1.40 -32.78
CA PRO A 294 20.43 -0.77 -33.90
C PRO A 294 21.32 -1.80 -34.61
N ALA A 295 21.14 -1.94 -35.93
CA ALA A 295 22.02 -2.76 -36.75
C ALA A 295 23.44 -2.18 -36.73
N LEU A 296 24.43 -2.95 -36.25
CA LEU A 296 25.83 -2.51 -36.22
C LEU A 296 26.51 -2.64 -37.58
N ARG A 297 25.95 -3.47 -38.47
CA ARG A 297 26.42 -3.69 -39.84
C ARG A 297 25.23 -3.84 -40.78
N PHE A 298 25.41 -3.40 -42.02
CA PHE A 298 24.41 -3.60 -43.07
C PHE A 298 24.12 -5.09 -43.26
N GLY A 299 22.83 -5.46 -43.32
CA GLY A 299 22.39 -6.86 -43.45
C GLY A 299 22.46 -7.68 -42.16
N GLN A 300 22.83 -7.09 -41.02
CA GLN A 300 22.73 -7.76 -39.73
C GLN A 300 21.25 -7.92 -39.36
N GLU A 301 20.85 -9.15 -39.00
CA GLU A 301 19.54 -9.41 -38.41
C GLU A 301 19.45 -8.69 -37.06
N THR A 302 18.48 -7.79 -36.92
CA THR A 302 18.21 -7.08 -35.67
C THR A 302 17.19 -7.85 -34.86
N ARG A 303 17.38 -7.88 -33.54
CA ARG A 303 16.36 -8.39 -32.63
C ARG A 303 15.53 -7.27 -32.05
N ILE A 304 14.30 -7.58 -31.66
CA ILE A 304 13.43 -6.62 -30.96
C ILE A 304 13.49 -6.83 -29.44
N GLY A 305 13.09 -5.80 -28.68
CA GLY A 305 13.14 -5.82 -27.22
C GLY A 305 12.46 -7.04 -26.59
N SER A 306 11.33 -7.49 -27.13
CA SER A 306 10.62 -8.69 -26.64
C SER A 306 11.37 -10.01 -26.86
N GLU A 307 12.14 -10.14 -27.96
CA GLU A 307 12.99 -11.32 -28.20
C GLU A 307 14.17 -11.34 -27.23
N LEU A 308 14.79 -10.18 -26.98
CA LEU A 308 15.88 -10.06 -26.01
C LEU A 308 15.41 -10.27 -24.58
N LEU A 309 14.24 -9.75 -24.22
CA LEU A 309 13.61 -9.96 -22.93
C LEU A 309 13.48 -11.46 -22.64
N LEU A 310 12.93 -12.21 -23.60
CA LEU A 310 12.82 -13.66 -23.53
C LEU A 310 14.20 -14.31 -23.33
N ASP A 311 15.14 -14.05 -24.24
CA ASP A 311 16.42 -14.76 -24.29
C ASP A 311 17.37 -14.41 -23.14
N ARG A 312 17.33 -13.16 -22.64
CA ARG A 312 18.33 -12.63 -21.71
C ARG A 312 17.84 -12.49 -20.28
N LEU A 313 16.57 -12.12 -20.09
CA LEU A 313 16.07 -11.68 -18.79
C LEU A 313 14.97 -12.57 -18.20
N VAL A 314 14.31 -13.42 -19.01
CA VAL A 314 13.22 -14.29 -18.53
C VAL A 314 13.56 -15.78 -18.62
N ALA A 315 13.92 -16.30 -19.80
CA ALA A 315 14.23 -17.72 -19.97
C ALA A 315 15.43 -18.20 -19.12
N PRO A 316 16.51 -17.41 -18.91
CA PRO A 316 17.62 -17.80 -18.03
C PRO A 316 17.29 -17.84 -16.53
N TYR A 317 16.09 -17.40 -16.14
CA TYR A 317 15.65 -17.27 -14.76
C TYR A 317 14.35 -18.04 -14.47
N PRO A 318 14.33 -19.38 -14.69
CA PRO A 318 13.12 -20.19 -14.48
C PRO A 318 12.68 -20.28 -13.01
N ASP A 319 13.57 -19.98 -12.09
CA ASP A 319 13.39 -20.06 -10.63
C ASP A 319 12.76 -18.80 -10.01
N LEU A 320 12.54 -17.75 -10.80
CA LEU A 320 11.99 -16.47 -10.37
C LEU A 320 10.73 -16.12 -11.19
N PRO A 321 9.57 -15.92 -10.53
CA PRO A 321 8.35 -15.56 -11.23
C PRO A 321 8.42 -14.14 -11.78
N VAL A 322 7.80 -13.98 -12.95
CA VAL A 322 7.65 -12.68 -13.61
C VAL A 322 6.24 -12.51 -14.16
N SER A 323 5.63 -11.36 -13.88
CA SER A 323 4.33 -10.98 -14.45
C SER A 323 4.58 -10.00 -15.60
N ILE A 324 4.16 -10.35 -16.81
CA ILE A 324 4.47 -9.55 -18.01
C ILE A 324 3.19 -8.87 -18.49
N GLY A 325 3.16 -7.54 -18.45
CA GLY A 325 2.09 -6.72 -19.00
C GLY A 325 2.33 -6.44 -20.47
N VAL A 326 1.68 -7.21 -21.35
CA VAL A 326 1.75 -6.98 -22.81
C VAL A 326 0.68 -5.96 -23.22
N LEU A 327 1.05 -5.06 -24.13
CA LEU A 327 0.11 -4.15 -24.77
C LEU A 327 -0.52 -4.83 -25.98
N THR A 328 -1.84 -5.04 -26.00
CA THR A 328 -2.45 -5.81 -27.10
C THR A 328 -2.36 -5.09 -28.45
N GLY A 329 -2.33 -3.76 -28.46
CA GLY A 329 -2.05 -2.97 -29.66
C GLY A 329 -0.67 -3.25 -30.26
N ASP A 330 0.34 -3.59 -29.46
CA ASP A 330 1.69 -3.97 -29.95
C ASP A 330 1.69 -5.35 -30.65
N LEU A 331 0.59 -6.09 -30.57
CA LEU A 331 0.43 -7.39 -31.22
C LEU A 331 -0.37 -7.31 -32.52
N ASP A 332 -0.92 -6.15 -32.85
CA ASP A 332 -1.72 -5.90 -34.05
C ASP A 332 -0.86 -5.20 -35.11
N ALA A 333 -0.53 -5.91 -36.19
CA ALA A 333 0.27 -5.37 -37.30
C ALA A 333 -0.38 -4.17 -38.01
N THR A 334 -1.70 -4.04 -37.93
CA THR A 334 -2.43 -2.90 -38.51
C THR A 334 -2.32 -1.63 -37.66
N LEU A 335 -1.91 -1.76 -36.40
CA LEU A 335 -1.70 -0.66 -35.45
C LEU A 335 -0.20 -0.37 -35.24
N ALA A 336 0.57 -1.40 -34.90
CA ALA A 336 1.94 -1.29 -34.44
C ALA A 336 2.99 -1.49 -35.55
N GLY A 337 2.57 -1.92 -36.74
CA GLY A 337 3.43 -2.06 -37.91
C GLY A 337 4.12 -3.44 -38.02
N PRO A 338 5.19 -3.53 -38.83
CA PRO A 338 5.72 -4.80 -39.33
C PRO A 338 6.39 -5.69 -38.27
N GLU A 339 6.81 -5.14 -37.13
CA GLU A 339 7.43 -5.92 -36.05
C GLU A 339 6.40 -6.63 -35.16
N ALA A 340 5.11 -6.26 -35.23
CA ALA A 340 4.07 -6.82 -34.37
C ALA A 340 3.94 -8.36 -34.45
N PRO A 341 4.05 -9.02 -35.62
CA PRO A 341 4.06 -10.49 -35.69
C PRO A 341 5.21 -11.12 -34.89
N ARG A 342 6.41 -10.53 -34.91
CA ARG A 342 7.55 -10.99 -34.12
C ARG A 342 7.30 -10.80 -32.62
N GLY A 343 6.78 -9.63 -32.24
CA GLY A 343 6.38 -9.37 -30.86
C GLY A 343 5.30 -10.33 -30.34
N ARG A 344 4.37 -10.77 -31.20
CA ARG A 344 3.36 -11.79 -30.88
C ARG A 344 3.95 -13.17 -30.72
N VAL A 345 4.95 -13.55 -31.54
CA VAL A 345 5.68 -14.81 -31.37
C VAL A 345 6.45 -14.81 -30.04
N ALA A 346 7.16 -13.73 -29.72
CA ALA A 346 7.86 -13.57 -28.44
C ALA A 346 6.90 -13.64 -27.24
N ALA A 347 5.72 -12.99 -27.33
CA ALA A 347 4.70 -13.07 -26.28
C ALA A 347 4.21 -14.51 -26.04
N ARG A 348 3.92 -15.27 -27.09
CA ARG A 348 3.51 -16.69 -26.97
C ARG A 348 4.62 -17.53 -26.34
N ALA A 349 5.87 -17.32 -26.74
CA ALA A 349 7.01 -18.03 -26.19
C ALA A 349 7.22 -17.71 -24.70
N LEU A 350 7.11 -16.44 -24.31
CA LEU A 350 7.14 -16.02 -22.91
C LEU A 350 6.01 -16.66 -22.09
N PHE A 351 4.77 -16.63 -22.57
CA PHE A 351 3.63 -17.20 -21.84
C PHE A 351 3.64 -18.73 -21.78
N ALA A 352 4.39 -19.40 -22.64
CA ALA A 352 4.62 -20.84 -22.56
C ALA A 352 5.56 -21.22 -21.39
N LEU A 353 6.36 -20.29 -20.88
CA LEU A 353 7.27 -20.54 -19.76
C LEU A 353 6.48 -20.71 -18.44
N PRO A 354 6.83 -21.70 -17.59
CA PRO A 354 6.12 -21.94 -16.34
C PRO A 354 6.14 -20.74 -15.40
N GLN A 355 7.30 -20.06 -15.26
CA GLN A 355 7.53 -18.93 -14.36
C GLN A 355 6.85 -17.63 -14.77
N VAL A 356 6.31 -17.56 -15.98
CA VAL A 356 5.68 -16.35 -16.52
C VAL A 356 4.20 -16.36 -16.21
N ARG A 357 3.72 -15.30 -15.56
CA ARG A 357 2.30 -15.02 -15.36
C ARG A 357 1.80 -14.07 -16.45
N PRO A 358 0.80 -14.45 -17.27
CA PRO A 358 0.28 -13.61 -18.34
C PRO A 358 -0.49 -12.43 -17.74
N GLY A 359 -0.24 -11.24 -18.28
CA GLY A 359 -0.96 -10.03 -17.94
C GLY A 359 -0.98 -9.04 -19.10
N THR A 360 -1.73 -7.97 -18.92
CA THR A 360 -1.85 -6.91 -19.91
C THR A 360 -1.50 -5.55 -19.32
N ALA A 361 -1.04 -4.65 -20.17
CA ALA A 361 -0.91 -3.23 -19.89
C ALA A 361 -1.94 -2.41 -20.69
N GLY A 362 -3.04 -3.06 -21.06
CA GLY A 362 -4.12 -2.52 -21.87
C GLY A 362 -3.90 -2.70 -23.37
N HIS A 363 -4.55 -1.83 -24.15
CA HIS A 363 -4.56 -1.89 -25.60
C HIS A 363 -3.74 -0.77 -26.23
N SER A 364 -3.79 0.43 -25.67
CA SER A 364 -3.26 1.63 -26.30
C SER A 364 -2.31 2.45 -25.44
N LEU A 365 -1.89 1.95 -24.26
CA LEU A 365 -0.91 2.56 -23.36
C LEU A 365 -1.38 3.96 -22.99
N VAL A 366 -2.39 4.00 -22.12
CA VAL A 366 -2.94 5.24 -21.57
C VAL A 366 -1.84 5.94 -20.76
N ARG A 367 -1.55 7.19 -21.12
CA ARG A 367 -0.59 8.06 -20.43
C ARG A 367 -1.26 8.92 -19.37
N THR A 368 -2.48 9.38 -19.65
CA THR A 368 -3.23 10.29 -18.77
C THR A 368 -4.65 9.76 -18.60
N TRP A 369 -4.92 9.07 -17.50
CA TRP A 369 -6.20 8.39 -17.27
C TRP A 369 -7.37 9.36 -17.06
N ALA A 370 -7.11 10.52 -16.47
CA ALA A 370 -8.12 11.56 -16.24
C ALA A 370 -8.72 12.13 -17.55
N PHE A 371 -8.00 12.05 -18.68
CA PHE A 371 -8.53 12.50 -19.97
C PHE A 371 -9.73 11.66 -20.43
N PHE A 372 -9.75 10.37 -20.05
CA PHE A 372 -10.76 9.39 -20.46
C PHE A 372 -11.87 9.20 -19.42
N ASP A 373 -11.82 9.92 -18.30
CA ASP A 373 -12.94 9.98 -17.37
C ASP A 373 -14.12 10.73 -18.02
N GLY A 374 -15.30 10.10 -18.04
CA GLY A 374 -16.44 10.58 -18.82
C GLY A 374 -16.11 10.80 -20.30
N TYR A 375 -15.43 9.83 -20.93
CA TYR A 375 -14.88 9.93 -22.29
C TYR A 375 -15.88 10.49 -23.33
N ASP A 376 -15.40 11.47 -24.11
CA ASP A 376 -16.09 12.07 -25.24
C ASP A 376 -15.24 11.92 -26.53
N PRO A 377 -15.68 11.13 -27.53
CA PRO A 377 -14.97 10.97 -28.79
C PRO A 377 -14.73 12.28 -29.54
N ALA A 378 -15.60 13.28 -29.39
CA ALA A 378 -15.42 14.57 -30.04
C ALA A 378 -14.21 15.33 -29.46
N ARG A 379 -13.97 15.20 -28.15
CA ARG A 379 -12.81 15.78 -27.45
C ARG A 379 -11.51 15.17 -27.95
N GLU A 380 -11.44 13.85 -28.07
CA GLU A 380 -10.26 13.17 -28.61
C GLU A 380 -10.05 13.48 -30.09
N ALA A 381 -11.12 13.52 -30.90
CA ALA A 381 -11.04 13.89 -32.30
C ALA A 381 -10.58 15.35 -32.50
N GLN A 382 -11.02 16.27 -31.62
CA GLN A 382 -10.53 17.64 -31.60
C GLN A 382 -9.04 17.70 -31.28
N LEU A 383 -8.60 17.03 -30.21
CA LEU A 383 -7.19 16.95 -29.85
C LEU A 383 -6.35 16.40 -31.00
N LEU A 384 -6.81 15.34 -31.68
CA LEU A 384 -6.14 14.79 -32.87
C LEU A 384 -6.05 15.79 -34.02
N ARG A 385 -7.10 16.60 -34.25
CA ARG A 385 -7.05 17.68 -35.25
C ARG A 385 -6.03 18.76 -34.86
N GLU A 386 -5.95 19.10 -33.58
CA GLU A 386 -5.00 20.10 -33.07
C GLU A 386 -3.55 19.60 -33.18
N LEU A 387 -3.28 18.38 -32.73
CA LEU A 387 -1.98 17.72 -32.84
C LEU A 387 -1.52 17.57 -34.30
N ARG A 388 -2.47 17.35 -35.24
CA ARG A 388 -2.20 17.28 -36.69
C ARG A 388 -2.16 18.66 -37.38
N GLY A 389 -2.88 19.64 -36.85
CA GLY A 389 -3.17 20.94 -37.50
C GLY A 389 -2.29 22.10 -37.05
N ALA A 390 -1.44 21.93 -36.04
CA ALA A 390 -0.58 22.98 -35.51
C ALA A 390 0.65 23.31 -36.39
N ALA A 391 0.39 23.75 -37.62
CA ALA A 391 1.34 24.43 -38.51
C ALA A 391 1.39 25.96 -38.29
N ASP A 392 0.53 26.53 -37.42
CA ASP A 392 0.49 27.96 -37.12
C ASP A 392 1.04 28.28 -35.71
N PRO A 393 2.11 29.09 -35.56
CA PRO A 393 2.84 29.30 -34.29
C PRO A 393 2.04 29.97 -33.15
N GLY A 394 0.91 30.62 -33.43
CA GLY A 394 0.18 31.44 -32.44
C GLY A 394 -0.73 30.66 -31.48
N ALA A 395 -1.21 29.47 -31.87
CA ALA A 395 -2.08 28.63 -31.02
C ALA A 395 -1.29 27.71 -30.07
N ALA A 396 0.04 27.67 -30.21
CA ALA A 396 0.95 26.76 -29.50
C ALA A 396 1.06 27.03 -27.98
N GLY A 397 0.66 28.21 -27.50
CA GLY A 397 0.76 28.57 -26.08
C GLY A 397 -0.29 27.90 -25.18
N LEU A 398 -1.45 27.52 -25.70
CA LEU A 398 -2.58 27.02 -24.89
C LEU A 398 -2.53 25.51 -24.67
N ILE A 399 -2.08 24.74 -25.65
CA ILE A 399 -2.00 23.26 -25.58
C ILE A 399 -0.86 22.83 -24.66
N GLY A 400 0.31 23.45 -24.81
CA GLY A 400 1.43 23.26 -23.90
C GLY A 400 1.12 23.70 -22.48
N ALA A 401 0.23 24.69 -22.30
CA ALA A 401 -0.24 25.10 -20.98
C ALA A 401 -1.24 24.10 -20.37
N ALA A 402 -2.24 23.61 -21.12
CA ALA A 402 -3.23 22.67 -20.57
C ALA A 402 -2.61 21.31 -20.20
N VAL A 403 -1.74 20.76 -21.06
CA VAL A 403 -0.99 19.53 -20.76
C VAL A 403 0.03 19.78 -19.65
N ARG A 404 0.77 20.90 -19.65
CA ARG A 404 1.67 21.24 -18.51
C ARG A 404 0.93 21.49 -17.21
N THR A 405 -0.29 22.01 -17.23
CA THR A 405 -1.08 22.28 -16.02
C THR A 405 -1.61 20.97 -15.43
N LEU A 406 -1.85 19.96 -16.28
CA LEU A 406 -2.11 18.57 -15.88
C LEU A 406 -0.83 17.86 -15.41
N GLU A 407 0.33 18.10 -16.05
CA GLU A 407 1.65 17.60 -15.60
C GLU A 407 2.11 18.28 -14.30
N LEU A 408 1.76 19.55 -14.04
CA LEU A 408 2.11 20.27 -12.80
C LEU A 408 1.35 19.72 -11.57
N ALA A 409 0.35 18.86 -11.78
CA ALA A 409 -0.38 18.17 -10.72
C ALA A 409 0.22 16.79 -10.35
N LEU A 410 1.24 16.32 -11.07
CA LEU A 410 1.90 15.02 -10.86
C LEU A 410 3.39 15.12 -11.23
N PRO A 411 4.36 14.87 -10.34
CA PRO A 411 5.78 15.01 -10.66
C PRO A 411 6.23 13.90 -11.65
N LEU A 412 6.05 14.13 -12.94
CA LEU A 412 6.60 13.31 -14.03
C LEU A 412 7.60 14.17 -14.82
N PRO A 413 8.87 13.75 -14.95
CA PRO A 413 9.82 14.40 -15.84
C PRO A 413 9.38 14.23 -17.30
N ALA A 414 9.24 15.35 -18.01
CA ALA A 414 8.92 15.37 -19.43
C ALA A 414 10.05 14.74 -20.28
N PRO A 415 9.73 13.91 -21.31
CA PRO A 415 10.70 13.57 -22.33
C PRO A 415 10.74 14.63 -23.44
N VAL A 416 11.94 15.11 -23.74
CA VAL A 416 12.24 15.96 -24.89
C VAL A 416 12.29 15.13 -26.17
N ALA A 417 11.62 15.64 -27.21
CA ALA A 417 11.84 15.39 -28.65
C ALA A 417 11.53 13.98 -29.19
N ALA A 418 10.24 13.63 -29.27
CA ALA A 418 9.75 12.58 -30.17
C ALA A 418 8.39 12.93 -30.80
N GLY A 419 8.30 14.09 -31.48
CA GLY A 419 7.08 14.55 -32.15
C GLY A 419 5.92 14.87 -31.20
N ARG A 420 5.02 15.78 -31.59
CA ARG A 420 3.88 16.20 -30.75
C ARG A 420 2.88 15.07 -30.43
N MET A 421 2.96 13.93 -31.12
CA MET A 421 2.19 12.73 -30.76
C MET A 421 2.68 12.04 -29.47
N ALA A 422 3.90 12.33 -29.00
CA ALA A 422 4.35 11.88 -27.68
C ALA A 422 3.55 12.52 -26.52
N GLU A 423 2.92 13.67 -26.77
CA GLU A 423 2.04 14.40 -25.82
C GLU A 423 0.60 13.88 -25.84
N ALA A 424 0.29 12.90 -26.69
CA ALA A 424 -1.05 12.32 -26.77
C ALA A 424 -1.39 11.52 -25.50
N PRO A 425 -2.67 11.52 -25.05
CA PRO A 425 -3.09 10.86 -23.81
C PRO A 425 -2.98 9.33 -23.86
N ARG A 426 -2.74 8.73 -25.03
CA ARG A 426 -2.44 7.31 -25.24
C ARG A 426 -1.65 7.10 -26.54
N ARG A 427 -0.97 5.95 -26.67
CA ARG A 427 -0.11 5.61 -27.82
C ARG A 427 -0.87 5.34 -29.12
N TYR A 428 -1.90 4.49 -29.09
CA TYR A 428 -2.68 4.14 -30.29
C TYR A 428 -3.99 4.90 -30.31
N MET A 429 -4.19 5.75 -31.32
CA MET A 429 -5.38 6.63 -31.46
C MET A 429 -6.05 6.52 -32.85
N ARG A 430 -5.87 5.39 -33.54
CA ARG A 430 -6.55 5.14 -34.83
C ARG A 430 -8.05 4.99 -34.62
N ASP A 431 -8.43 4.18 -33.64
CA ASP A 431 -9.81 3.90 -33.27
C ASP A 431 -10.14 4.71 -32.00
N PRO A 432 -11.38 5.20 -31.79
CA PRO A 432 -11.79 5.85 -30.55
C PRO A 432 -11.46 5.03 -29.29
N PHE A 433 -11.25 5.70 -28.16
CA PHE A 433 -11.02 5.01 -26.89
C PHE A 433 -12.23 4.15 -26.52
N ASP A 434 -11.95 2.93 -26.08
CA ASP A 434 -12.94 1.99 -25.59
C ASP A 434 -12.40 1.38 -24.29
N LEU A 435 -13.10 1.65 -23.18
CA LEU A 435 -12.64 1.24 -21.86
C LEU A 435 -12.56 -0.30 -21.76
N TRP A 436 -13.53 -1.02 -22.32
CA TRP A 436 -13.52 -2.48 -22.30
C TRP A 436 -12.30 -3.03 -23.06
N ARG A 437 -12.02 -2.50 -24.25
CA ARG A 437 -10.85 -2.89 -25.05
C ARG A 437 -9.55 -2.60 -24.32
N GLU A 438 -9.46 -1.49 -23.60
CA GLU A 438 -8.28 -1.14 -22.79
C GLU A 438 -8.13 -2.01 -21.53
N THR A 439 -9.20 -2.66 -21.06
CA THR A 439 -9.23 -3.37 -19.76
C THR A 439 -9.60 -4.84 -19.91
N ALA A 440 -10.86 -5.22 -19.66
CA ALA A 440 -11.35 -6.59 -19.67
C ALA A 440 -11.15 -7.29 -21.03
N GLY A 441 -11.31 -6.57 -22.15
CA GLY A 441 -11.05 -7.08 -23.50
C GLY A 441 -9.57 -7.39 -23.72
N ALA A 442 -8.66 -6.54 -23.23
CA ALA A 442 -7.22 -6.82 -23.29
C ALA A 442 -6.84 -8.04 -22.45
N LEU A 443 -7.45 -8.22 -21.26
CA LEU A 443 -7.27 -9.43 -20.44
C LEU A 443 -7.75 -10.70 -21.17
N ALA A 444 -8.89 -10.63 -21.87
CA ALA A 444 -9.39 -11.74 -22.67
C ALA A 444 -8.43 -12.10 -23.82
N GLU A 445 -7.97 -11.10 -24.59
CA GLU A 445 -7.04 -11.31 -25.70
C GLU A 445 -5.71 -11.91 -25.23
N VAL A 446 -5.15 -11.43 -24.11
CA VAL A 446 -3.94 -12.01 -23.53
C VAL A 446 -4.15 -13.45 -23.05
N SER A 447 -5.34 -13.76 -22.51
CA SER A 447 -5.68 -15.14 -22.11
C SER A 447 -5.68 -16.10 -23.30
N GLU A 448 -6.24 -15.66 -24.44
CA GLU A 448 -6.18 -16.42 -25.69
C GLU A 448 -4.74 -16.57 -26.20
N LEU A 449 -3.94 -15.50 -26.12
CA LEU A 449 -2.52 -15.53 -26.49
C LEU A 449 -1.72 -16.53 -25.65
N ALA A 450 -2.05 -16.65 -24.37
CA ALA A 450 -1.45 -17.57 -23.41
C ALA A 450 -2.02 -19.00 -23.47
N GLY A 451 -2.71 -19.36 -24.56
CA GLY A 451 -3.23 -20.72 -24.77
C GLY A 451 -4.42 -21.06 -23.87
N GLY A 452 -5.24 -20.05 -23.52
CA GLY A 452 -6.42 -20.20 -22.66
C GLY A 452 -6.12 -20.08 -21.16
N ARG A 453 -4.85 -19.92 -20.77
CA ARG A 453 -4.48 -19.60 -19.38
C ARG A 453 -5.01 -18.20 -19.03
N PRO A 454 -5.81 -18.02 -17.96
CA PRO A 454 -6.33 -16.71 -17.60
C PRO A 454 -5.23 -15.67 -17.36
N ALA A 455 -5.36 -14.52 -17.99
CA ALA A 455 -4.58 -13.32 -17.68
C ALA A 455 -5.13 -12.72 -16.39
N GLY A 456 -4.52 -13.04 -15.25
CA GLY A 456 -4.98 -12.61 -13.94
C GLY A 456 -4.41 -11.27 -13.48
N PHE A 457 -3.78 -10.49 -14.36
CA PHE A 457 -2.98 -9.32 -14.01
C PHE A 457 -3.14 -8.17 -15.01
N HIS A 458 -3.46 -6.97 -14.50
CA HIS A 458 -3.54 -5.73 -15.26
C HIS A 458 -2.55 -4.70 -14.70
N LEU A 459 -1.68 -4.18 -15.55
CA LEU A 459 -0.66 -3.21 -15.21
C LEU A 459 -1.11 -1.82 -15.65
N TRP A 460 -1.31 -0.90 -14.70
CA TRP A 460 -1.71 0.47 -15.00
C TRP A 460 -0.55 1.26 -15.62
N THR A 461 -0.76 1.77 -16.84
CA THR A 461 0.23 2.55 -17.59
C THR A 461 0.13 4.05 -17.31
N GLY A 462 1.15 4.80 -17.73
CA GLY A 462 1.13 6.26 -17.71
C GLY A 462 1.29 6.84 -16.31
N ASP A 463 0.45 7.83 -15.98
CA ASP A 463 0.30 8.35 -14.62
C ASP A 463 -0.28 7.32 -13.63
N ALA A 464 -0.72 6.15 -14.13
CA ALA A 464 -1.31 5.07 -13.38
C ALA A 464 -2.37 5.55 -12.38
N SER A 465 -3.23 6.47 -12.81
CA SER A 465 -4.33 7.03 -12.02
C SER A 465 -5.70 6.68 -12.64
N PRO A 466 -6.03 5.39 -12.82
CA PRO A 466 -7.32 4.95 -13.36
C PRO A 466 -8.48 5.51 -12.54
N HIS A 467 -9.52 5.96 -13.25
CA HIS A 467 -10.80 6.35 -12.64
C HIS A 467 -11.60 5.12 -12.18
N ALA A 468 -12.67 5.35 -11.41
CA ALA A 468 -13.43 4.30 -10.76
C ALA A 468 -13.96 3.22 -11.73
N ASP A 469 -14.48 3.61 -12.90
CA ASP A 469 -14.99 2.67 -13.90
C ASP A 469 -13.89 1.78 -14.47
N ALA A 470 -12.69 2.32 -14.69
CA ALA A 470 -11.53 1.56 -15.12
C ALA A 470 -11.12 0.54 -14.05
N LEU A 471 -11.06 0.93 -12.78
CA LEU A 471 -10.78 0.00 -11.68
C LEU A 471 -11.86 -1.11 -11.59
N ALA A 472 -13.13 -0.75 -11.69
CA ALA A 472 -14.24 -1.71 -11.65
C ALA A 472 -14.19 -2.71 -12.82
N SER A 473 -13.79 -2.26 -14.01
CA SER A 473 -13.69 -3.12 -15.21
C SER A 473 -12.65 -4.24 -15.09
N VAL A 474 -11.66 -4.10 -14.20
CA VAL A 474 -10.64 -5.11 -13.95
C VAL A 474 -10.80 -5.83 -12.62
N ALA A 475 -11.91 -5.65 -11.89
CA ALA A 475 -12.09 -6.21 -10.53
C ALA A 475 -11.96 -7.75 -10.43
N GLY A 476 -12.08 -8.48 -11.54
CA GLY A 476 -11.83 -9.93 -11.60
C GLY A 476 -10.34 -10.32 -11.78
N ALA A 477 -9.46 -9.34 -11.96
CA ALA A 477 -8.02 -9.49 -12.14
C ALA A 477 -7.27 -8.63 -11.12
N ALA A 478 -5.98 -8.93 -10.92
CA ALA A 478 -5.13 -8.14 -10.04
C ALA A 478 -4.60 -6.90 -10.76
N GLY A 479 -5.07 -5.71 -10.36
CA GLY A 479 -4.57 -4.42 -10.84
C GLY A 479 -3.35 -3.93 -10.04
N LEU A 480 -2.25 -3.60 -10.71
CA LEU A 480 -1.05 -3.04 -10.09
C LEU A 480 -0.54 -1.84 -10.89
N GLY A 481 -0.16 -0.77 -10.21
CA GLY A 481 0.52 0.35 -10.85
C GLY A 481 0.41 1.63 -10.04
N GLY A 482 1.22 2.63 -10.39
CA GLY A 482 1.39 3.82 -9.57
C GLY A 482 2.22 3.55 -8.30
N GLY A 483 2.42 4.61 -7.51
CA GLY A 483 3.25 4.57 -6.30
C GLY A 483 4.68 4.11 -6.57
N GLY A 484 5.18 3.16 -5.76
CA GLY A 484 6.58 2.72 -5.79
C GLY A 484 7.42 3.44 -4.74
N GLY A 485 8.64 3.76 -5.11
CA GLY A 485 9.56 4.54 -4.30
C GLY A 485 11.01 4.10 -4.41
N ILE A 486 11.91 5.06 -4.19
CA ILE A 486 13.35 4.86 -4.09
C ILE A 486 13.78 5.29 -2.69
N TYR A 487 14.39 4.39 -1.93
CA TYR A 487 14.94 4.72 -0.62
C TYR A 487 16.36 4.21 -0.52
N ASN A 488 17.33 5.10 -0.71
CA ASN A 488 18.75 4.77 -0.69
C ASN A 488 19.56 5.99 -0.25
N ARG A 489 20.90 5.90 -0.26
CA ARG A 489 21.77 7.01 0.16
C ARG A 489 21.61 8.31 -0.64
N PHE A 490 21.04 8.26 -1.85
CA PHE A 490 20.81 9.43 -2.71
C PHE A 490 19.37 9.96 -2.61
N ALA A 491 18.45 9.15 -2.13
CA ALA A 491 17.08 9.52 -1.76
C ALA A 491 16.73 8.96 -0.38
N PRO A 492 17.35 9.47 0.71
CA PRO A 492 17.18 8.93 2.07
C PRO A 492 15.94 9.54 2.73
N ALA A 493 14.80 9.48 2.06
CA ALA A 493 13.53 10.07 2.49
C ALA A 493 12.43 8.99 2.55
N LEU A 494 11.88 8.73 3.74
CA LEU A 494 10.78 7.79 3.94
C LEU A 494 9.52 8.22 3.19
N SER A 495 9.29 9.53 3.02
CA SER A 495 8.18 10.03 2.21
C SER A 495 8.35 9.76 0.71
N ASN A 496 9.50 9.25 0.28
CA ASN A 496 9.71 8.79 -1.10
C ASN A 496 9.25 7.34 -1.32
N LEU A 497 8.72 6.67 -0.29
CA LEU A 497 8.03 5.39 -0.41
C LEU A 497 6.53 5.62 -0.35
N SER A 498 5.80 5.16 -1.37
CA SER A 498 4.36 5.35 -1.45
C SER A 498 3.59 4.44 -0.49
N ALA A 499 2.31 4.78 -0.23
CA ALA A 499 1.34 3.91 0.41
C ALA A 499 1.24 2.52 -0.26
N TYR A 500 0.55 1.57 0.37
CA TYR A 500 0.31 0.26 -0.26
C TYR A 500 -0.73 0.33 -1.38
N ALA A 501 -1.70 1.22 -1.24
CA ALA A 501 -2.80 1.39 -2.17
C ALA A 501 -3.46 2.76 -1.98
N VAL A 502 -4.40 3.09 -2.85
CA VAL A 502 -5.32 4.22 -2.69
C VAL A 502 -6.74 3.78 -3.03
N ARG A 503 -7.72 4.37 -2.36
CA ARG A 503 -9.14 4.13 -2.65
C ARG A 503 -9.67 5.20 -3.59
N GLU A 504 -10.26 4.78 -4.70
CA GLU A 504 -10.83 5.65 -5.73
C GLU A 504 -12.22 5.12 -6.12
N GLY A 505 -13.27 5.94 -5.96
CA GLY A 505 -14.66 5.51 -6.24
C GLY A 505 -15.08 4.22 -5.54
N GLY A 506 -14.60 3.98 -4.32
CA GLY A 506 -14.86 2.76 -3.54
C GLY A 506 -13.97 1.55 -3.90
N GLN A 507 -13.29 1.58 -5.05
CA GLN A 507 -12.34 0.55 -5.48
C GLN A 507 -10.95 0.79 -4.90
N LEU A 508 -10.18 -0.28 -4.72
CA LEU A 508 -8.81 -0.21 -4.24
C LEU A 508 -7.84 -0.34 -5.41
N GLN A 509 -6.99 0.64 -5.63
CA GLN A 509 -5.84 0.51 -6.53
C GLN A 509 -4.60 0.16 -5.73
N VAL A 510 -4.01 -1.01 -5.99
CA VAL A 510 -2.73 -1.40 -5.38
C VAL A 510 -1.55 -0.79 -6.13
N TYR A 511 -0.61 -0.24 -5.38
CA TYR A 511 0.60 0.37 -5.90
C TYR A 511 1.74 -0.61 -6.06
N ASN A 512 2.69 -0.24 -6.93
CA ASN A 512 4.00 -0.87 -6.92
C ASN A 512 4.64 -0.75 -5.53
N ALA A 513 5.22 -1.85 -5.05
CA ALA A 513 6.03 -1.87 -3.85
C ALA A 513 7.30 -1.03 -3.98
N LEU A 514 8.00 -1.07 -5.11
CA LEU A 514 9.19 -0.26 -5.38
C LEU A 514 9.12 0.28 -6.81
N SER A 515 9.83 1.38 -7.08
CA SER A 515 9.95 1.90 -8.45
C SER A 515 10.83 0.99 -9.31
N GLY A 516 10.52 0.89 -10.61
CA GLY A 516 11.32 0.11 -11.55
C GLY A 516 12.43 0.92 -12.23
N ASP A 517 13.00 0.37 -13.30
CA ASP A 517 14.10 0.99 -14.06
C ASP A 517 13.81 2.40 -14.59
N GLU A 518 12.54 2.74 -14.86
CA GLU A 518 12.08 4.06 -15.29
C GLU A 518 12.48 5.15 -14.29
N ALA A 519 12.32 4.92 -12.99
CA ALA A 519 12.58 5.96 -12.00
C ALA A 519 14.10 6.20 -11.82
N TYR A 520 14.91 5.15 -11.96
CA TYR A 520 16.37 5.24 -11.82
C TYR A 520 17.07 5.79 -13.08
N THR A 521 16.40 5.74 -14.23
CA THR A 521 16.94 6.22 -15.51
C THR A 521 16.30 7.53 -15.95
N GLY A 522 15.50 8.16 -15.10
CA GLY A 522 14.74 9.37 -15.45
C GLY A 522 13.86 9.13 -16.68
N PHE A 523 13.14 8.02 -16.72
CA PHE A 523 12.34 7.55 -17.85
C PHE A 523 13.19 7.41 -19.13
N TRP A 524 14.35 6.77 -18.99
CA TRP A 524 15.35 6.56 -20.06
C TRP A 524 15.91 7.85 -20.69
N THR A 525 15.81 8.99 -19.98
CA THR A 525 16.42 10.27 -20.40
C THR A 525 17.76 10.57 -19.73
N THR A 526 18.10 9.82 -18.68
CA THR A 526 19.38 9.92 -17.96
C THR A 526 20.20 8.63 -18.14
N PRO A 527 21.47 8.57 -17.70
CA PRO A 527 22.32 7.40 -17.94
C PRO A 527 21.71 6.10 -17.43
N GLU A 528 21.55 5.14 -18.35
CA GLU A 528 20.85 3.86 -18.15
C GLU A 528 21.45 2.96 -17.05
N HIS A 529 22.70 3.22 -16.65
CA HIS A 529 23.37 2.51 -15.55
C HIS A 529 22.88 2.93 -14.15
N GLY A 530 22.06 3.98 -14.04
CA GLY A 530 21.49 4.43 -12.77
C GLY A 530 20.71 3.34 -12.03
N PHE A 531 20.15 2.36 -12.76
CA PHE A 531 19.40 1.25 -12.18
C PHE A 531 20.23 0.32 -11.29
N HIS A 532 21.57 0.36 -11.34
CA HIS A 532 22.41 -0.36 -10.38
C HIS A 532 22.17 0.07 -8.91
N ALA A 533 21.67 1.29 -8.68
CA ALA A 533 21.31 1.78 -7.34
C ALA A 533 20.06 1.09 -6.75
N PHE A 534 19.33 0.30 -7.53
CA PHE A 534 18.18 -0.46 -7.05
C PHE A 534 18.53 -1.44 -5.93
N ALA A 535 19.72 -2.08 -5.99
CA ALA A 535 20.18 -2.98 -4.93
C ALA A 535 20.28 -2.28 -3.57
N ASP A 536 20.68 -1.01 -3.53
CA ASP A 536 20.74 -0.22 -2.29
C ASP A 536 19.34 0.03 -1.74
N THR A 537 18.35 0.23 -2.62
CA THR A 537 16.94 0.36 -2.22
C THR A 537 16.38 -0.94 -1.65
N VAL A 538 16.67 -2.07 -2.25
CA VAL A 538 16.27 -3.39 -1.72
C VAL A 538 16.83 -3.58 -0.31
N ARG A 539 18.12 -3.25 -0.08
CA ARG A 539 18.72 -3.40 1.26
C ARG A 539 18.11 -2.45 2.29
N ALA A 540 18.01 -1.16 1.97
CA ALA A 540 17.51 -0.13 2.89
C ALA A 540 16.01 -0.30 3.26
N THR A 541 15.22 -0.88 2.36
CA THR A 541 13.79 -1.20 2.64
C THR A 541 13.59 -2.58 3.28
N GLY A 542 14.65 -3.37 3.42
CA GLY A 542 14.62 -4.69 4.06
C GLY A 542 15.09 -4.68 5.51
N SER A 543 15.89 -3.69 5.92
CA SER A 543 16.54 -3.60 7.22
C SER A 543 16.83 -2.14 7.61
N PRO A 544 16.72 -1.75 8.90
CA PRO A 544 16.36 -2.58 10.05
C PRO A 544 14.86 -2.84 10.17
N ARG A 545 14.03 -2.17 9.35
CA ARG A 545 12.60 -2.45 9.19
C ARG A 545 12.37 -3.01 7.80
N ARG A 546 11.61 -4.10 7.70
CA ARG A 546 11.11 -4.60 6.41
C ARG A 546 9.92 -3.73 5.99
N LEU A 547 10.21 -2.64 5.30
CA LEU A 547 9.22 -1.63 4.90
C LEU A 547 8.45 -2.06 3.65
N ARG A 548 9.14 -2.72 2.70
CA ARG A 548 8.59 -3.11 1.39
C ARG A 548 9.01 -4.53 1.01
N PRO A 549 8.23 -5.28 0.23
CA PRO A 549 8.73 -6.50 -0.41
C PRO A 549 9.82 -6.17 -1.45
N PHE A 550 10.54 -7.19 -1.92
CA PHE A 550 11.48 -7.04 -3.02
C PHE A 550 10.72 -7.14 -4.35
N GLN A 551 10.21 -6.00 -4.83
CA GLN A 551 9.69 -5.89 -6.20
C GLN A 551 10.77 -5.49 -7.18
N LEU A 552 11.01 -6.29 -8.22
CA LEU A 552 11.82 -5.91 -9.37
C LEU A 552 10.92 -5.48 -10.54
N GLY A 553 10.89 -4.18 -10.85
CA GLY A 553 10.18 -3.64 -12.02
C GLY A 553 11.14 -3.23 -13.13
N PHE A 554 10.87 -3.65 -14.37
CA PHE A 554 11.63 -3.24 -15.56
C PHE A 554 10.75 -3.29 -16.81
N ALA A 555 11.23 -2.79 -17.95
CA ALA A 555 10.50 -2.79 -19.21
C ALA A 555 11.16 -3.73 -20.24
N ALA A 556 10.47 -4.00 -21.36
CA ALA A 556 11.10 -4.73 -22.46
C ALA A 556 12.30 -3.97 -23.05
N SER A 557 12.29 -2.63 -23.00
CA SER A 557 13.41 -1.77 -23.39
C SER A 557 14.68 -2.02 -22.56
N SER A 558 14.55 -2.45 -21.30
CA SER A 558 15.68 -2.73 -20.42
C SER A 558 16.60 -3.81 -20.97
N ALA A 559 16.11 -4.68 -21.86
CA ALA A 559 16.89 -5.74 -22.50
C ALA A 559 17.80 -5.22 -23.64
N LEU A 560 17.45 -4.08 -24.25
CA LEU A 560 18.16 -3.45 -25.36
C LEU A 560 19.46 -2.77 -24.90
N SER A 561 19.39 -2.05 -23.79
CA SER A 561 20.54 -1.37 -23.20
C SER A 561 21.47 -2.34 -22.49
N PHE A 562 22.77 -2.25 -22.76
CA PHE A 562 23.75 -2.98 -21.95
C PHE A 562 23.67 -2.58 -20.47
N GLY A 563 23.59 -1.28 -20.17
CA GLY A 563 23.65 -0.75 -18.81
C GLY A 563 22.44 -1.15 -17.97
N THR A 564 21.22 -1.01 -18.51
CA THR A 564 20.02 -1.44 -17.79
C THR A 564 19.93 -2.96 -17.71
N ARG A 565 20.27 -3.69 -18.79
CA ARG A 565 20.26 -5.16 -18.78
C ARG A 565 21.16 -5.73 -17.69
N THR A 566 22.41 -5.25 -17.58
CA THR A 566 23.33 -5.74 -16.54
C THR A 566 22.85 -5.40 -15.12
N ALA A 567 22.13 -4.28 -14.95
CA ALA A 567 21.51 -3.95 -13.67
C ALA A 567 20.34 -4.89 -13.33
N VAL A 568 19.50 -5.25 -14.31
CA VAL A 568 18.43 -6.25 -14.13
C VAL A 568 19.03 -7.63 -13.81
N GLU A 569 20.05 -8.07 -14.56
CA GLU A 569 20.77 -9.33 -14.30
C GLU A 569 21.36 -9.37 -12.88
N ALA A 570 21.94 -8.26 -12.42
CA ALA A 570 22.44 -8.13 -11.05
C ALA A 570 21.32 -8.18 -10.00
N ALA A 571 20.17 -7.56 -10.26
CA ALA A 571 19.01 -7.61 -9.36
C ALA A 571 18.40 -9.01 -9.26
N LEU A 572 18.32 -9.75 -10.39
CA LEU A 572 17.90 -11.15 -10.41
C LEU A 572 18.90 -12.05 -9.66
N GLY A 573 20.20 -11.80 -9.82
CA GLY A 573 21.25 -12.46 -9.04
C GLY A 573 21.11 -12.20 -7.54
N LEU A 574 20.82 -10.96 -7.15
CA LEU A 574 20.54 -10.60 -5.75
C LEU A 574 19.30 -11.32 -5.21
N ALA A 575 18.23 -11.42 -6.00
CA ALA A 575 17.01 -12.14 -5.60
C ALA A 575 17.27 -13.64 -5.36
N ARG A 576 18.08 -14.29 -6.21
CA ARG A 576 18.51 -15.69 -6.02
C ARG A 576 19.32 -15.90 -4.74
N ALA A 577 20.20 -14.95 -4.41
CA ALA A 577 21.06 -15.02 -3.23
C ALA A 577 20.35 -14.62 -1.92
N SER A 578 19.18 -13.99 -2.00
CA SER A 578 18.44 -13.50 -0.84
C SER A 578 17.47 -14.57 -0.29
N PRO A 579 17.20 -14.58 1.03
CA PRO A 579 16.21 -15.47 1.65
C PRO A 579 14.79 -14.97 1.38
N VAL A 580 14.38 -15.01 0.11
CA VAL A 580 13.06 -14.57 -0.35
C VAL A 580 12.11 -15.73 -0.61
N LEU A 581 10.81 -15.44 -0.53
CA LEU A 581 9.72 -16.28 -1.02
C LEU A 581 9.17 -15.66 -2.31
N PRO A 582 9.39 -16.30 -3.48
CA PRO A 582 8.94 -15.75 -4.76
C PRO A 582 7.43 -15.95 -5.00
N VAL A 583 6.72 -14.88 -5.40
CA VAL A 583 5.27 -14.88 -5.70
C VAL A 583 4.97 -14.17 -7.03
N ALA A 584 3.78 -14.38 -7.59
CA ALA A 584 3.33 -13.58 -8.71
C ALA A 584 2.92 -12.17 -8.26
N ALA A 585 2.96 -11.18 -9.16
CA ALA A 585 2.47 -9.84 -8.84
C ALA A 585 0.99 -9.86 -8.44
N ALA A 586 0.19 -10.73 -9.06
CA ALA A 586 -1.21 -10.93 -8.71
C ALA A 586 -1.44 -11.51 -7.30
N ASP A 587 -0.46 -12.21 -6.73
CA ASP A 587 -0.53 -12.66 -5.34
C ASP A 587 -0.27 -11.50 -4.38
N TYR A 588 0.71 -10.65 -4.68
CA TYR A 588 0.99 -9.45 -3.90
C TYR A 588 -0.22 -8.50 -3.85
N VAL A 589 -0.90 -8.27 -4.98
CA VAL A 589 -2.13 -7.46 -5.02
C VAL A 589 -3.19 -8.01 -4.05
N ARG A 590 -3.44 -9.32 -4.08
CA ARG A 590 -4.40 -9.98 -3.18
C ARG A 590 -3.97 -9.95 -1.70
N ILE A 591 -2.68 -9.94 -1.43
CA ILE A 591 -2.13 -9.76 -0.07
C ILE A 591 -2.43 -8.34 0.43
N VAL A 592 -2.25 -7.32 -0.40
CA VAL A 592 -2.58 -5.92 -0.06
C VAL A 592 -4.08 -5.72 0.13
N GLU A 593 -4.92 -6.29 -0.74
CA GLU A 593 -6.38 -6.31 -0.55
C GLU A 593 -6.76 -6.98 0.79
N GLY A 594 -6.10 -8.09 1.11
CA GLY A 594 -6.21 -8.78 2.40
C GLY A 594 -5.82 -7.90 3.60
N PHE A 595 -4.77 -7.10 3.47
CA PHE A 595 -4.37 -6.13 4.50
C PHE A 595 -5.46 -5.10 4.79
N HIS A 596 -6.11 -4.55 3.75
CA HIS A 596 -7.18 -3.55 3.92
C HIS A 596 -8.48 -4.16 4.48
N SER A 597 -8.78 -5.41 4.13
CA SER A 597 -10.01 -6.11 4.56
C SER A 597 -9.88 -6.80 5.92
N ALA A 598 -8.67 -7.17 6.36
CA ALA A 598 -8.46 -7.91 7.59
C ALA A 598 -9.05 -7.18 8.82
N ARG A 599 -9.68 -7.95 9.70
CA ARG A 599 -10.21 -7.49 10.99
C ARG A 599 -9.64 -8.36 12.11
N LEU A 600 -9.31 -7.72 13.23
CA LEU A 600 -8.72 -8.37 14.39
C LEU A 600 -9.65 -8.20 15.57
N ARG A 601 -10.02 -9.31 16.23
CA ARG A 601 -10.85 -9.31 17.43
C ARG A 601 -10.06 -9.89 18.60
N ARG A 602 -9.98 -9.14 19.70
CA ARG A 602 -9.36 -9.60 20.95
C ARG A 602 -10.22 -10.70 21.58
N GLU A 603 -9.61 -11.83 21.89
CA GLU A 603 -10.23 -12.96 22.62
C GLU A 603 -9.56 -13.22 23.97
N GLY A 604 -8.48 -12.51 24.29
CA GLY A 604 -7.79 -12.52 25.57
C GLY A 604 -6.75 -11.41 25.63
N GLU A 605 -5.97 -11.33 26.71
CA GLU A 605 -4.94 -10.28 26.87
C GLU A 605 -3.92 -10.29 25.73
N ARG A 606 -3.55 -11.48 25.25
CA ARG A 606 -2.59 -11.70 24.16
C ARG A 606 -3.09 -12.70 23.13
N ALA A 607 -4.40 -12.72 22.89
CA ALA A 607 -5.03 -13.63 21.95
C ALA A 607 -5.96 -12.88 21.00
N TRP A 608 -5.83 -13.16 19.69
CA TRP A 608 -6.57 -12.47 18.64
C TRP A 608 -7.11 -13.44 17.59
N ARG A 609 -8.39 -13.28 17.27
CA ARG A 609 -9.04 -13.90 16.12
C ARG A 609 -8.91 -12.97 14.91
N ILE A 610 -8.46 -13.52 13.79
CA ILE A 610 -8.27 -12.78 12.55
C ILE A 610 -9.37 -13.18 11.58
N THR A 611 -10.05 -12.22 10.97
CA THR A 611 -11.14 -12.47 10.00
C THR A 611 -10.95 -11.60 8.77
N ASN A 612 -11.65 -11.92 7.67
CA ASN A 612 -11.64 -11.14 6.42
C ASN A 612 -10.24 -10.83 5.87
N ARG A 613 -9.25 -11.71 6.08
CA ARG A 613 -7.85 -11.45 5.70
C ARG A 613 -7.51 -11.71 4.24
N GLY A 614 -8.45 -12.23 3.44
CA GLY A 614 -8.19 -12.59 2.04
C GLY A 614 -6.95 -13.49 1.89
N ALA A 615 -6.00 -13.08 1.04
CA ALA A 615 -4.75 -13.81 0.81
C ALA A 615 -3.59 -13.45 1.77
N LEU A 616 -3.82 -12.57 2.75
CA LEU A 616 -2.80 -12.19 3.74
C LEU A 616 -2.55 -13.38 4.70
N GLN A 617 -1.32 -13.89 4.73
CA GLN A 617 -0.92 -15.03 5.57
C GLN A 617 0.16 -14.73 6.60
N THR A 618 0.45 -13.45 6.88
CA THR A 618 1.45 -13.09 7.90
C THR A 618 0.92 -12.01 8.83
N LEU A 619 1.14 -12.22 10.13
CA LEU A 619 1.03 -11.20 11.15
C LEU A 619 2.40 -10.91 11.75
N ARG A 620 2.66 -9.66 12.10
CA ARG A 620 3.90 -9.19 12.69
C ARG A 620 3.63 -8.64 14.08
N VAL A 621 4.50 -8.94 15.03
CA VAL A 621 4.46 -8.36 16.38
C VAL A 621 5.73 -7.53 16.55
N GLU A 622 5.55 -6.24 16.83
CA GLU A 622 6.64 -5.33 17.20
C GLU A 622 7.02 -5.53 18.67
N ARG A 623 8.26 -5.18 19.05
CA ARG A 623 8.75 -5.24 20.44
C ARG A 623 8.56 -6.61 21.08
N ALA A 624 8.86 -7.64 20.30
CA ALA A 624 8.56 -9.03 20.61
C ALA A 624 9.71 -9.77 21.32
N ALA A 625 10.82 -9.13 21.72
CA ALA A 625 11.97 -9.81 22.32
C ALA A 625 11.63 -10.74 23.51
N GLY A 626 10.61 -10.38 24.30
CA GLY A 626 10.08 -11.19 25.40
C GLY A 626 8.77 -11.92 25.11
N LEU A 627 8.36 -12.02 23.84
CA LEU A 627 7.12 -12.66 23.41
C LEU A 627 7.39 -13.79 22.43
N ALA A 628 6.66 -14.90 22.58
CA ALA A 628 6.66 -16.01 21.63
C ALA A 628 5.21 -16.38 21.23
N LEU A 629 5.07 -16.96 20.04
CA LEU A 629 3.85 -17.64 19.63
C LEU A 629 3.65 -18.87 20.51
N ASP A 630 2.49 -18.95 21.18
CA ASP A 630 2.08 -20.14 21.91
C ASP A 630 1.32 -21.06 20.96
N LEU A 631 2.00 -22.11 20.48
CA LEU A 631 1.42 -23.06 19.53
C LEU A 631 0.28 -23.88 20.12
N ALA A 632 0.31 -24.15 21.43
CA ALA A 632 -0.72 -24.94 22.12
C ALA A 632 -2.00 -24.14 22.36
N ALA A 633 -1.88 -22.81 22.51
CA ALA A 633 -3.02 -21.90 22.66
C ALA A 633 -3.51 -21.29 21.32
N SER A 634 -2.77 -21.50 20.23
CA SER A 634 -3.11 -20.98 18.90
C SER A 634 -3.81 -22.03 18.02
N ARG A 635 -4.58 -21.56 17.04
CA ARG A 635 -5.21 -22.39 15.99
C ARG A 635 -5.06 -21.72 14.64
N GLY A 636 -4.85 -22.50 13.58
CA GLY A 636 -4.72 -21.96 12.23
C GLY A 636 -3.41 -21.21 12.01
N VAL A 637 -2.35 -21.58 12.74
CA VAL A 637 -0.99 -21.03 12.58
C VAL A 637 -0.04 -22.11 12.05
N LEU A 638 0.87 -21.73 11.15
CA LEU A 638 1.92 -22.63 10.64
C LEU A 638 3.13 -22.63 11.56
N GLY A 639 3.48 -21.47 12.10
CA GLY A 639 4.62 -21.25 12.98
C GLY A 639 5.04 -19.78 12.97
N ALA A 640 6.26 -19.48 13.41
CA ALA A 640 6.78 -18.12 13.45
C ALA A 640 8.31 -18.08 13.30
N VAL A 641 8.81 -16.91 12.98
CA VAL A 641 10.24 -16.59 13.00
C VAL A 641 10.48 -15.24 13.67
N ARG A 642 11.50 -15.20 14.51
CA ARG A 642 12.00 -13.97 15.12
C ARG A 642 13.08 -13.35 14.23
N GLU A 643 12.92 -12.07 13.90
CA GLU A 643 13.99 -11.25 13.33
C GLU A 643 14.18 -10.02 14.23
N GLU A 644 15.33 -9.96 14.90
CA GLU A 644 15.62 -8.95 15.92
C GLU A 644 14.52 -8.90 17.00
N ASP A 645 13.87 -7.74 17.16
CA ASP A 645 12.79 -7.48 18.12
C ASP A 645 11.39 -7.66 17.49
N ARG A 646 11.28 -8.40 16.38
CA ARG A 646 10.01 -8.65 15.68
C ARG A 646 9.73 -10.14 15.54
N LEU A 647 8.46 -10.48 15.66
CA LEU A 647 7.97 -11.84 15.44
C LEU A 647 7.04 -11.87 14.22
N TYR A 648 7.38 -12.66 13.22
CA TYR A 648 6.54 -12.91 12.04
C TYR A 648 5.84 -14.25 12.19
N ILE A 649 4.52 -14.23 12.25
CA ILE A 649 3.65 -15.39 12.47
C ILE A 649 3.01 -15.77 11.15
N ALA A 650 3.29 -16.97 10.67
CA ALA A 650 2.71 -17.51 9.45
C ALA A 650 1.35 -18.17 9.75
N LEU A 651 0.33 -17.80 9.01
CA LEU A 651 -1.05 -18.29 9.15
C LEU A 651 -1.33 -19.46 8.21
N ASN A 652 -2.22 -20.35 8.63
CA ASN A 652 -2.72 -21.44 7.81
C ASN A 652 -3.70 -20.87 6.77
N PRO A 653 -3.46 -21.05 5.45
CA PRO A 653 -4.41 -20.63 4.42
C PRO A 653 -5.79 -21.28 4.57
N SER A 654 -5.87 -22.50 5.08
CA SER A 654 -7.09 -23.32 5.16
C SER A 654 -7.96 -23.00 6.38
N ASP A 655 -7.44 -22.24 7.36
CA ASP A 655 -8.25 -21.71 8.46
C ASP A 655 -8.71 -20.28 8.09
N PRO A 656 -10.02 -20.03 7.87
CA PRO A 656 -10.50 -18.70 7.54
C PRO A 656 -10.39 -17.73 8.72
N GLU A 657 -10.39 -18.24 9.96
CA GLU A 657 -10.43 -17.46 11.19
C GLU A 657 -9.42 -17.95 12.25
N PRO A 658 -8.11 -17.83 11.97
CA PRO A 658 -7.08 -18.29 12.87
C PRO A 658 -7.13 -17.52 14.20
N LEU A 659 -6.84 -18.26 15.28
CA LEU A 659 -6.64 -17.72 16.62
C LEU A 659 -5.15 -17.69 16.91
N VAL A 660 -4.60 -16.50 17.09
CA VAL A 660 -3.18 -16.31 17.40
C VAL A 660 -3.05 -15.92 18.86
N ALA A 661 -2.34 -16.73 19.64
CA ALA A 661 -2.06 -16.48 21.05
C ALA A 661 -0.55 -16.32 21.28
N LEU A 662 -0.17 -15.30 22.04
CA LEU A 662 1.20 -15.05 22.45
C LEU A 662 1.38 -15.28 23.94
N ALA A 663 2.59 -15.64 24.34
CA ALA A 663 2.99 -15.79 25.73
C ALA A 663 4.33 -15.09 25.97
N GLU A 664 4.57 -14.71 27.23
CA GLU A 664 5.86 -14.15 27.67
C GLU A 664 6.92 -15.26 27.65
N ASP A 665 7.83 -15.15 26.70
CA ASP A 665 8.91 -16.10 26.48
C ASP A 665 9.94 -15.47 25.52
N SER A 666 11.23 -15.59 25.84
CA SER A 666 12.34 -15.13 25.00
C SER A 666 12.92 -16.25 24.12
N ALA A 667 12.13 -17.28 23.82
CA ALA A 667 12.49 -18.37 22.92
C ALA A 667 13.18 -17.83 21.64
N PRO A 668 14.35 -18.38 21.26
CA PRO A 668 15.17 -17.84 20.17
C PRO A 668 14.44 -17.65 18.84
N LEU A 669 13.61 -18.63 18.45
CA LEU A 669 12.79 -18.57 17.23
C LEU A 669 11.41 -17.92 17.46
N GLY A 670 11.09 -17.55 18.71
CA GLY A 670 9.82 -16.93 19.07
C GLY A 670 8.63 -17.87 19.04
N MET A 671 8.83 -19.15 19.35
CA MET A 671 7.76 -20.14 19.48
C MET A 671 7.94 -20.96 20.76
N ARG A 672 6.82 -21.36 21.38
CA ARG A 672 6.78 -22.28 22.52
C ARG A 672 5.63 -23.27 22.41
N GLY A 673 5.63 -24.28 23.28
CA GLY A 673 4.56 -25.27 23.33
C GLY A 673 4.51 -26.20 22.12
N LEU A 674 5.66 -26.59 21.58
CA LEU A 674 5.79 -27.50 20.42
C LEU A 674 5.12 -28.87 20.70
N ASP A 675 3.88 -29.02 20.27
CA ASP A 675 3.12 -30.27 20.26
C ASP A 675 3.10 -30.96 18.90
N ARG A 676 3.48 -30.22 17.85
CA ARG A 676 3.71 -30.64 16.45
C ARG A 676 4.88 -29.84 15.85
N PRO A 677 5.43 -30.25 14.69
CA PRO A 677 6.38 -29.40 13.98
C PRO A 677 5.74 -28.07 13.53
N ALA A 678 6.50 -26.99 13.65
CA ALA A 678 6.07 -25.63 13.32
C ALA A 678 7.00 -25.00 12.29
N LEU A 679 6.43 -24.26 11.34
CA LEU A 679 7.17 -23.63 10.25
C LEU A 679 8.00 -22.45 10.78
N VAL A 680 9.30 -22.43 10.47
CA VAL A 680 10.19 -21.30 10.71
C VAL A 680 10.31 -20.47 9.45
N SER A 681 10.66 -21.10 8.32
CA SER A 681 10.80 -20.39 7.05
C SER A 681 10.44 -21.29 5.86
N SER A 682 9.95 -20.71 4.77
CA SER A 682 9.66 -21.43 3.53
C SER A 682 10.01 -20.60 2.32
N ARG A 683 10.66 -21.21 1.32
CA ARG A 683 10.75 -20.65 -0.04
C ARG A 683 9.45 -20.85 -0.84
N PHE A 684 8.57 -21.73 -0.40
CA PHE A 684 7.32 -22.09 -1.06
C PHE A 684 6.14 -21.45 -0.36
N ARG A 685 5.15 -21.03 -1.13
CA ARG A 685 3.84 -20.68 -0.59
C ARG A 685 3.16 -21.96 -0.11
N VAL A 686 2.57 -21.89 1.07
CA VAL A 686 1.68 -22.96 1.57
C VAL A 686 0.28 -22.59 1.10
N LEU A 687 -0.31 -23.46 0.28
CA LEU A 687 -1.66 -23.31 -0.27
C LEU A 687 -2.70 -24.05 0.58
N ASP A 688 -2.29 -25.17 1.17
CA ASP A 688 -3.10 -25.98 2.06
C ASP A 688 -2.20 -26.59 3.14
N PHE A 689 -2.74 -26.74 4.35
CA PHE A 689 -2.00 -27.26 5.50
C PHE A 689 -2.93 -28.02 6.44
N GLU A 690 -2.57 -29.29 6.64
CA GLU A 690 -3.14 -30.15 7.67
C GLU A 690 -2.01 -30.68 8.54
N ALA A 691 -2.16 -30.57 9.86
CA ALA A 691 -1.18 -31.11 10.80
C ALA A 691 -1.84 -31.86 11.94
N GLY A 692 -1.36 -33.08 12.17
CA GLY A 692 -1.51 -33.82 13.41
C GLY A 692 -0.20 -33.79 14.21
N ARG A 693 -0.13 -34.61 15.27
CA ARG A 693 1.09 -34.74 16.11
C ARG A 693 2.29 -35.30 15.36
N CYS A 694 2.04 -36.29 14.50
CA CYS A 694 3.07 -37.09 13.83
C CYS A 694 3.04 -36.96 12.32
N ARG A 695 2.07 -36.24 11.75
CA ARG A 695 1.90 -36.14 10.32
C ARG A 695 1.55 -34.73 9.92
N ILE A 696 2.25 -34.20 8.92
CA ILE A 696 1.93 -32.94 8.27
C ILE A 696 1.67 -33.23 6.80
N ALA A 697 0.58 -32.70 6.25
CA ALA A 697 0.30 -32.70 4.82
C ALA A 697 0.20 -31.24 4.34
N LEU A 698 0.86 -30.97 3.22
CA LEU A 698 1.01 -29.63 2.67
C LEU A 698 0.66 -29.67 1.19
N ARG A 699 0.02 -28.63 0.71
CA ARG A 699 0.07 -28.28 -0.72
C ARG A 699 0.91 -27.03 -0.89
N LEU A 700 1.93 -27.12 -1.73
CA LEU A 700 2.94 -26.08 -1.90
C LEU A 700 2.93 -25.53 -3.32
N GLN A 701 3.17 -24.23 -3.43
CA GLN A 701 3.49 -23.57 -4.70
C GLN A 701 4.86 -22.93 -4.63
N GLY A 702 5.69 -23.19 -5.64
CA GLY A 702 6.99 -22.56 -5.80
C GLY A 702 7.46 -22.62 -7.25
N TRP A 703 8.66 -22.09 -7.47
CA TRP A 703 9.20 -21.86 -8.81
C TRP A 703 10.53 -22.56 -9.04
N ALA A 704 11.13 -23.09 -7.98
CA ALA A 704 12.48 -23.64 -7.97
C ALA A 704 12.61 -24.64 -6.82
N PRO A 705 13.67 -25.46 -6.81
CA PRO A 705 14.11 -26.13 -5.60
C PRO A 705 14.29 -25.12 -4.46
N GLY A 706 14.04 -25.58 -3.24
CA GLY A 706 14.12 -24.69 -2.10
C GLY A 706 14.07 -25.41 -0.77
N VAL A 707 14.31 -24.64 0.28
CA VAL A 707 14.32 -25.15 1.65
C VAL A 707 13.06 -24.68 2.37
N MET A 708 12.51 -25.59 3.16
CA MET A 708 11.59 -25.28 4.25
C MET A 708 12.25 -25.62 5.57
N ASP A 709 12.29 -24.66 6.48
CA ASP A 709 12.86 -24.80 7.82
C ASP A 709 11.74 -24.91 8.83
N TRP A 710 11.86 -25.87 9.73
CA TRP A 710 10.88 -26.20 10.75
C TRP A 710 11.54 -26.29 12.11
N GLN A 711 10.75 -26.06 13.16
CA GLN A 711 11.07 -26.41 14.53
C GLN A 711 10.28 -27.66 14.90
N ALA A 712 10.95 -28.67 15.42
CA ALA A 712 10.39 -29.95 15.86
C ALA A 712 11.08 -30.40 17.16
N ARG A 713 10.66 -31.54 17.70
CA ARG A 713 11.34 -32.14 18.87
C ARG A 713 12.72 -32.66 18.44
N PRO A 714 13.82 -32.32 19.16
CA PRO A 714 15.16 -32.80 18.82
C PRO A 714 15.23 -34.31 18.63
N GLY A 715 15.99 -34.76 17.62
CA GLY A 715 16.17 -36.18 17.29
C GLY A 715 14.99 -36.87 16.63
N THR A 716 13.85 -36.20 16.44
CA THR A 716 12.70 -36.77 15.71
C THR A 716 13.04 -36.92 14.24
N ARG A 717 12.83 -38.12 13.70
CA ARG A 717 12.99 -38.41 12.27
C ARG A 717 11.65 -38.25 11.56
N PHE A 718 11.68 -37.65 10.37
CA PHE A 718 10.54 -37.51 9.47
C PHE A 718 10.84 -38.21 8.15
N ALA A 719 9.96 -39.10 7.72
CA ALA A 719 9.86 -39.54 6.35
C ALA A 719 9.16 -38.46 5.52
N ILE A 720 9.67 -38.18 4.34
CA ILE A 720 9.20 -37.12 3.44
C ILE A 720 8.78 -37.78 2.14
N ASP A 721 7.53 -37.57 1.70
CA ASP A 721 7.05 -37.93 0.37
C ASP A 721 6.55 -36.66 -0.31
N VAL A 722 7.17 -36.30 -1.41
CA VAL A 722 6.79 -35.18 -2.28
C VAL A 722 6.12 -35.79 -3.49
N ARG A 723 4.87 -35.44 -3.72
CA ARG A 723 4.08 -35.85 -4.87
C ARG A 723 3.81 -34.67 -5.79
N ARG A 724 3.67 -34.99 -7.05
CA ARG A 724 3.29 -34.07 -8.11
C ARG A 724 2.20 -34.72 -8.93
N LEU A 725 1.07 -34.04 -9.10
CA LEU A 725 -0.10 -34.54 -9.83
C LEU A 725 -0.52 -35.95 -9.35
N GLY A 726 -0.48 -36.18 -8.04
CA GLY A 726 -0.84 -37.47 -7.41
C GLY A 726 0.21 -38.58 -7.50
N THR A 727 1.35 -38.36 -8.17
CA THR A 727 2.44 -39.33 -8.29
C THR A 727 3.63 -38.97 -7.40
N SER A 728 4.22 -39.94 -6.71
CA SER A 728 5.44 -39.71 -5.92
C SER A 728 6.57 -39.25 -6.83
N TYR A 729 7.15 -38.13 -6.46
CA TYR A 729 8.14 -37.38 -7.23
C TYR A 729 9.51 -37.37 -6.53
N ALA A 730 9.53 -37.28 -5.20
CA ALA A 730 10.74 -37.49 -4.39
C ALA A 730 10.38 -38.06 -3.02
N VAL A 731 11.22 -38.97 -2.52
CA VAL A 731 11.09 -39.52 -1.16
C VAL A 731 12.41 -39.30 -0.43
N GLY A 732 12.34 -38.95 0.84
CA GLY A 732 13.52 -38.71 1.67
C GLY A 732 13.24 -38.91 3.15
N SER A 733 14.25 -38.62 3.98
CA SER A 733 14.04 -38.47 5.41
C SER A 733 14.95 -37.38 5.96
N ALA A 734 14.48 -36.66 6.97
CA ALA A 734 15.25 -35.66 7.69
C ALA A 734 15.10 -35.86 9.21
N ILE A 735 16.10 -35.44 9.99
CA ILE A 735 16.12 -35.57 11.44
C ILE A 735 16.30 -34.18 12.02
N ALA A 736 15.52 -33.85 13.05
CA ALA A 736 15.67 -32.60 13.77
C ALA A 736 17.00 -32.59 14.56
N ASP A 737 17.77 -31.51 14.43
CA ASP A 737 19.06 -31.32 15.12
C ASP A 737 18.88 -31.22 16.66
N PRO A 738 19.97 -31.16 17.46
CA PRO A 738 19.86 -31.02 18.92
C PRO A 738 19.12 -29.76 19.38
N GLU A 739 19.08 -28.71 18.55
CA GLU A 739 18.33 -27.49 18.78
C GLU A 739 16.87 -27.59 18.31
N GLY A 740 16.48 -28.74 17.73
CA GLY A 740 15.14 -29.02 17.22
C GLY A 740 14.86 -28.44 15.84
N ARG A 741 15.87 -27.96 15.10
CA ARG A 741 15.67 -27.48 13.73
C ARG A 741 15.67 -28.63 12.74
N LEU A 742 14.72 -28.56 11.82
CA LEU A 742 14.51 -29.52 10.75
C LEU A 742 14.44 -28.78 9.42
N SER A 743 15.49 -28.88 8.60
CA SER A 743 15.53 -28.30 7.26
C SER A 743 15.22 -29.37 6.22
N ILE A 744 14.25 -29.07 5.35
CA ILE A 744 13.75 -29.99 4.33
C ILE A 744 14.01 -29.38 2.95
N GLN A 745 14.70 -30.13 2.10
CA GLN A 745 14.91 -29.79 0.71
C GLN A 745 13.70 -30.25 -0.12
N ILE A 746 13.01 -29.32 -0.76
CA ILE A 746 11.93 -29.59 -1.68
C ILE A 746 12.47 -29.49 -3.11
N PRO A 747 12.26 -30.50 -3.96
CA PRO A 747 12.75 -30.51 -5.34
C PRO A 747 12.03 -29.47 -6.21
N ASP A 748 12.52 -29.30 -7.44
CA ASP A 748 11.91 -28.41 -8.43
C ASP A 748 10.44 -28.79 -8.69
N PRO A 749 9.47 -27.87 -8.52
CA PRO A 749 8.06 -28.11 -8.83
C PRO A 749 7.79 -28.40 -10.31
N GLN A 750 8.68 -27.98 -11.22
CA GLN A 750 8.53 -28.06 -12.68
C GLN A 750 7.19 -27.49 -13.17
N GLY A 751 6.77 -26.36 -12.58
CA GLY A 751 5.56 -25.63 -12.98
C GLY A 751 4.24 -26.18 -12.41
N ALA A 752 4.28 -27.15 -11.50
CA ALA A 752 3.10 -27.68 -10.83
C ALA A 752 3.11 -27.38 -9.32
N ASP A 753 1.94 -27.38 -8.68
CA ASP A 753 1.87 -27.45 -7.23
C ASP A 753 2.37 -28.83 -6.75
N LEU A 754 2.93 -28.88 -5.55
CA LEU A 754 3.46 -30.10 -4.92
C LEU A 754 2.63 -30.46 -3.70
N ASP A 755 2.29 -31.75 -3.55
CA ASP A 755 1.74 -32.28 -2.31
C ASP A 755 2.89 -32.88 -1.50
N VAL A 756 3.08 -32.45 -0.26
CA VAL A 756 4.19 -32.91 0.60
C VAL A 756 3.62 -33.50 1.87
N THR A 757 4.04 -34.72 2.21
CA THR A 757 3.74 -35.35 3.50
C THR A 757 5.00 -35.55 4.31
N LEU A 758 4.95 -35.15 5.57
CA LEU A 758 5.97 -35.36 6.59
C LEU A 758 5.40 -36.32 7.62
N ASP A 759 5.88 -37.56 7.66
CA ASP A 759 5.48 -38.59 8.64
C ASP A 759 6.62 -38.77 9.65
N GLY A 760 6.40 -38.33 10.89
CA GLY A 760 7.36 -38.35 11.99
C GLY A 760 7.29 -39.62 12.83
N ASP A 761 8.46 -40.04 13.34
CA ASP A 761 8.59 -41.12 14.32
C ASP A 761 8.12 -40.62 15.71
N CYS A 762 6.82 -40.70 15.93
CA CYS A 762 6.19 -40.60 17.24
C CYS A 762 5.10 -41.68 17.41
#